data_AF-A0A7K4IDP8-F1
#
_entry.id   AF-A0A7K4IDP8-F1
#
_cell.length_a   1.000
_cell.length_b   1.000
_cell.length_c   1.000
_cell.angle_alpha   90.00
_cell.angle_beta   90.00
_cell.angle_gamma   90.00
#
_symmetry.space_group_name_H-M   'P 1'
#
loop_
_entity.id
_entity.type
_entity.pdbx_description
1 polymer ?
#
loop_
_entity_poly.entity_id
_entity_poly.type
_entity_poly.pdbx_seq_one_letter_code
_entity_poly.pdbx_strand_id
1 'polypeptide(L)'
;MSEESSTIVKRLKQAGELLLKGASKQVSSYRSRADSLEGVYDRFLGKILRSYTNGKVSLSLVDSFFRKRELKFAAVDGTIYKEPVFDLVVFFAGAYFSKGNVSVASDGRVCVTYDDEFNDCGYGVSSVLPIYVNEVPQVDQTILGRDETGTQDPTVSYHDQWIVDNSAFADYLMGLAEFYLAYRLVSGNSPVDILLMDRVCSSELSSYYAETSEYRMDLTSEAGLIGAKVDGQTFTATDWVYARQLFGNPVLGTPPPRGEYLLPRVIMELMSTRAMTRQEILDRLSLKSEEQKYKLDKDLERGMSNRDPVKRIITRKGEHFSIVPQFKDVVERTERLVLQVAERMFSEDPSVDYETRFKIDGRWITTNDLAFMSLMFLYMTMRMCWKNRVLLVGIAKDTSARDMKRQLLPVLNYTNRFQGSFEDVGADTPDTDRMILQWVSLRERTKLPVPWAVMEYDTAFKTTVPHFNGVSGLISGARRNQVSLNSTFVKSYFQLSEAGSEPNLRSNVLLYDRLVHPGIDDQESTTFVLKHDYGNKPEDPEDVRVVLYDRAENAMQEFIVTVFKSMTSASIPELFGHLKPLYIADKVAKFYYGEFKRVVESTGVWLSRKPELRDFLFYLSTFRERRAEYEQTRRTTE
;
A
#
# COMPACT_ATOMS: atom_id res chain seq x y z
N MET A 1 2.31 65.43 -0.94
CA MET A 1 3.24 64.34 -0.57
C MET A 1 2.86 63.15 -1.43
N SER A 2 3.68 62.89 -2.44
CA SER A 2 3.46 61.89 -3.47
C SER A 2 3.65 60.49 -2.90
N GLU A 3 2.67 59.61 -3.15
CA GLU A 3 2.75 58.18 -2.91
C GLU A 3 3.90 57.56 -3.73
N GLU A 4 5.12 57.63 -3.22
CA GLU A 4 6.16 56.68 -3.60
C GLU A 4 5.76 55.31 -3.06
N SER A 5 4.95 54.62 -3.86
CA SER A 5 4.52 53.24 -3.62
C SER A 5 5.71 52.37 -3.17
N SER A 6 5.63 51.93 -1.91
CA SER A 6 6.56 51.03 -1.25
C SER A 6 7.02 49.91 -2.20
N THR A 7 8.33 49.67 -2.23
CA THR A 7 8.99 48.64 -3.04
C THR A 7 8.38 47.25 -2.80
N ILE A 8 7.81 47.01 -1.62
CA ILE A 8 7.12 45.78 -1.25
C ILE A 8 5.76 45.67 -1.97
N VAL A 9 4.99 46.76 -2.07
CA VAL A 9 3.71 46.79 -2.78
C VAL A 9 3.91 46.51 -4.28
N LYS A 10 4.97 47.05 -4.88
CA LYS A 10 5.36 46.74 -6.27
C LYS A 10 5.72 45.26 -6.46
N ARG A 11 6.48 44.67 -5.53
CA ARG A 11 6.83 43.23 -5.57
C ARG A 11 5.61 42.34 -5.39
N LEU A 12 4.69 42.68 -4.49
CA LEU A 12 3.43 41.94 -4.31
C LEU A 12 2.56 41.99 -5.56
N LYS A 13 2.43 43.16 -6.20
CA LYS A 13 1.69 43.29 -7.46
C LYS A 13 2.34 42.46 -8.57
N GLN A 14 3.66 42.52 -8.70
CA GLN A 14 4.41 41.72 -9.69
C GLN A 14 4.25 40.21 -9.44
N ALA A 15 4.31 39.78 -8.17
CA ALA A 15 4.07 38.39 -7.80
C ALA A 15 2.64 37.95 -8.16
N GLY A 16 1.63 38.78 -7.89
CA GLY A 16 0.24 38.52 -8.27
C GLY A 16 0.06 38.39 -9.78
N GLU A 17 0.66 39.28 -10.58
CA GLU A 17 0.62 39.21 -12.04
C GLU A 17 1.34 37.97 -12.59
N LEU A 18 2.50 37.61 -12.02
CA LEU A 18 3.23 36.40 -12.40
C LEU A 18 2.43 35.13 -12.07
N LEU A 19 1.78 35.09 -10.91
CA LEU A 19 0.92 33.97 -10.52
C LEU A 19 -0.27 33.82 -11.48
N LEU A 20 -0.97 34.91 -11.79
CA LEU A 20 -2.12 34.88 -12.69
C LEU A 20 -1.73 34.45 -14.12
N LYS A 21 -0.67 35.05 -14.67
CA LYS A 21 -0.15 34.71 -16.00
C LYS A 21 0.38 33.28 -16.04
N GLY A 22 1.11 32.86 -14.99
CA GLY A 22 1.62 31.51 -14.83
C GLY A 22 0.49 30.48 -14.78
N ALA A 23 -0.51 30.69 -13.92
CA ALA A 23 -1.68 29.82 -13.81
C ALA A 23 -2.46 29.73 -15.12
N SER A 24 -2.72 30.87 -15.77
CA SER A 24 -3.42 30.90 -17.07
C SER A 24 -2.65 30.12 -18.15
N LYS A 25 -1.32 30.27 -18.20
CA LYS A 25 -0.46 29.51 -19.11
C LYS A 25 -0.51 28.01 -18.83
N GLN A 26 -0.49 27.60 -17.56
CA GLN A 26 -0.62 26.18 -17.18
C GLN A 26 -1.97 25.61 -17.59
N VAL A 27 -3.08 26.31 -17.31
CA VAL A 27 -4.43 25.87 -17.73
C VAL A 27 -4.54 25.74 -19.25
N SER A 28 -3.98 26.70 -20.00
CA SER A 28 -3.97 26.66 -21.46
C SER A 28 -3.14 25.49 -22.00
N SER A 29 -1.99 25.21 -21.38
CA SER A 29 -1.17 24.04 -21.71
C SER A 29 -1.92 22.73 -21.44
N TYR A 30 -2.62 22.61 -20.31
CA TYR A 30 -3.45 21.43 -20.01
C TYR A 30 -4.54 21.20 -21.05
N ARG A 31 -5.18 22.27 -21.52
CA ARG A 31 -6.19 22.18 -22.59
C ARG A 31 -5.58 21.66 -23.88
N SER A 32 -4.44 22.19 -24.30
CA SER A 32 -3.72 21.70 -25.49
C SER A 32 -3.32 20.23 -25.36
N ARG A 33 -2.91 19.78 -24.17
CA ARG A 33 -2.60 18.37 -23.92
C ARG A 33 -3.85 17.48 -23.93
N ALA A 34 -5.00 18.01 -23.53
CA ALA A 34 -6.26 17.29 -23.67
C ALA A 34 -6.68 17.20 -25.14
N ASP A 35 -6.43 18.23 -25.94
CA ASP A 35 -6.71 18.26 -27.39
C ASP A 35 -5.91 17.18 -28.14
N SER A 36 -4.67 16.88 -27.74
CA SER A 36 -3.87 15.81 -28.34
C SER A 36 -4.49 14.41 -28.19
N LEU A 37 -5.39 14.21 -27.22
CA LEU A 37 -6.07 12.92 -26.99
C LEU A 37 -7.22 12.64 -27.96
N GLU A 38 -7.48 13.51 -28.94
CA GLU A 38 -8.50 13.29 -29.95
C GLU A 38 -8.30 11.97 -30.72
N GLY A 39 -9.38 11.21 -30.89
CA GLY A 39 -9.39 9.91 -31.57
C GLY A 39 -8.60 8.80 -30.87
N VAL A 40 -7.98 9.04 -29.70
CA VAL A 40 -7.22 8.01 -28.97
C VAL A 40 -8.13 6.86 -28.51
N TYR A 41 -9.37 7.17 -28.15
CA TYR A 41 -10.37 6.17 -27.80
C TYR A 41 -10.61 5.18 -28.93
N ASP A 42 -10.97 5.67 -30.11
CA ASP A 42 -11.26 4.82 -31.27
C ASP A 42 -10.02 4.06 -31.75
N ARG A 43 -8.83 4.68 -31.66
CA ARG A 43 -7.56 4.03 -32.05
C ARG A 43 -7.23 2.83 -31.19
N PHE A 44 -7.28 2.98 -29.86
CA PHE A 44 -6.86 1.90 -28.97
C PHE A 44 -7.49 1.85 -27.58
N LEU A 45 -7.83 2.97 -26.92
CA LEU A 45 -8.34 2.88 -25.55
C LEU A 45 -9.71 2.20 -25.45
N GLY A 46 -10.55 2.27 -26.49
CA GLY A 46 -11.82 1.54 -26.57
C GLY A 46 -11.66 0.01 -26.56
N LYS A 47 -10.44 -0.51 -26.78
CA LYS A 47 -10.14 -1.95 -26.67
C LYS A 47 -9.94 -2.40 -25.22
N ILE A 48 -9.57 -1.47 -24.32
CA ILE A 48 -9.25 -1.78 -22.91
C ILE A 48 -10.28 -1.18 -21.95
N LEU A 49 -11.05 -0.18 -22.37
CA LEU A 49 -12.12 0.43 -21.59
C LEU A 49 -13.44 -0.32 -21.81
N ARG A 50 -14.15 -0.60 -20.72
CA ARG A 50 -15.45 -1.29 -20.73
C ARG A 50 -16.47 -0.56 -19.88
N SER A 51 -17.69 -0.44 -20.40
CA SER A 51 -18.82 0.12 -19.67
C SER A 51 -19.68 -0.99 -19.06
N TYR A 52 -20.19 -0.75 -17.85
CA TYR A 52 -20.93 -1.71 -17.04
C TYR A 52 -22.34 -1.17 -16.73
N THR A 53 -23.13 -0.93 -17.78
CA THR A 53 -24.44 -0.25 -17.69
C THR A 53 -25.61 -1.18 -17.34
N ASN A 54 -25.40 -2.50 -17.37
CA ASN A 54 -26.47 -3.47 -17.11
C ASN A 54 -26.98 -3.48 -15.66
N GLY A 55 -26.18 -2.93 -14.71
CA GLY A 55 -26.55 -2.82 -13.30
C GLY A 55 -26.81 -4.15 -12.60
N LYS A 56 -26.29 -5.25 -13.15
CA LYS A 56 -26.47 -6.62 -12.66
C LYS A 56 -25.13 -7.30 -12.52
N VAL A 57 -24.99 -8.14 -11.51
CA VAL A 57 -23.81 -8.98 -11.31
C VAL A 57 -24.04 -10.39 -11.83
N SER A 58 -22.95 -11.07 -12.20
CA SER A 58 -22.98 -12.48 -12.54
C SER A 58 -23.30 -13.34 -11.32
N LEU A 59 -24.46 -14.01 -11.35
CA LEU A 59 -24.87 -14.92 -10.26
C LEU A 59 -23.95 -16.13 -10.15
N SER A 60 -23.39 -16.61 -11.27
CA SER A 60 -22.47 -17.75 -11.25
C SER A 60 -21.19 -17.42 -10.49
N LEU A 61 -20.68 -16.18 -10.61
CA LEU A 61 -19.56 -15.71 -9.79
C LEU A 61 -19.95 -15.67 -8.31
N VAL A 62 -21.08 -15.04 -7.98
CA VAL A 62 -21.50 -14.87 -6.58
C VAL A 62 -21.67 -16.22 -5.89
N ASP A 63 -22.35 -17.16 -6.55
CA ASP A 63 -22.62 -18.49 -6.01
C ASP A 63 -21.35 -19.36 -5.93
N SER A 64 -20.40 -19.23 -6.88
CA SER A 64 -19.17 -20.02 -6.89
C SER A 64 -18.08 -19.48 -5.95
N PHE A 65 -17.89 -18.17 -5.91
CA PHE A 65 -16.88 -17.50 -5.11
C PHE A 65 -17.36 -17.35 -3.66
N PHE A 66 -18.37 -16.50 -3.42
CA PHE A 66 -18.84 -16.19 -2.08
C PHE A 66 -19.68 -17.29 -1.44
N ARG A 67 -20.34 -18.15 -2.25
CA ARG A 67 -21.24 -19.23 -1.80
C ARG A 67 -22.47 -18.78 -1.00
N LYS A 68 -22.74 -17.48 -1.02
CA LYS A 68 -23.90 -16.84 -0.39
C LYS A 68 -24.17 -15.53 -1.12
N ARG A 69 -25.39 -15.01 -0.94
CA ARG A 69 -25.85 -13.78 -1.60
C ARG A 69 -26.06 -12.61 -0.66
N GLU A 70 -25.96 -12.85 0.65
CA GLU A 70 -25.87 -11.83 1.68
C GLU A 70 -24.39 -11.72 2.08
N LEU A 71 -23.76 -10.62 1.69
CA LEU A 71 -22.33 -10.38 1.82
C LEU A 71 -22.09 -9.26 2.82
N LYS A 72 -21.26 -9.51 3.82
CA LYS A 72 -20.81 -8.48 4.78
C LYS A 72 -19.66 -7.71 4.17
N PHE A 73 -19.69 -6.39 4.22
CA PHE A 73 -18.54 -5.57 3.84
C PHE A 73 -18.02 -4.78 5.04
N ALA A 74 -16.73 -4.46 5.00
CA ALA A 74 -16.14 -3.43 5.82
C ALA A 74 -15.22 -2.53 5.00
N ALA A 75 -15.11 -1.27 5.39
CA ALA A 75 -14.20 -0.30 4.81
C ALA A 75 -13.35 0.34 5.89
N VAL A 76 -12.03 0.32 5.74
CA VAL A 76 -11.06 0.78 6.75
C VAL A 76 -10.41 2.08 6.29
N ASP A 77 -10.27 3.01 7.23
CA ASP A 77 -9.52 4.26 7.07
C ASP A 77 -8.79 4.62 8.38
N GLY A 78 -7.68 5.34 8.24
CA GLY A 78 -6.78 5.71 9.32
C GLY A 78 -6.85 7.18 9.69
N THR A 79 -6.35 7.53 10.87
CA THR A 79 -6.05 8.91 11.21
C THR A 79 -4.82 9.01 12.10
N ILE A 80 -4.12 10.13 11.98
CA ILE A 80 -2.96 10.48 12.80
C ILE A 80 -3.16 11.83 13.46
N TYR A 81 -2.53 11.99 14.60
CA TYR A 81 -2.32 13.29 15.22
C TYR A 81 -0.91 13.34 15.80
N LYS A 82 -0.19 14.42 15.51
CA LYS A 82 1.17 14.67 15.96
C LYS A 82 1.22 16.10 16.44
N GLU A 83 1.45 16.29 17.73
CA GLU A 83 1.48 17.62 18.34
C GLU A 83 2.65 17.73 19.32
N PRO A 84 3.46 18.79 19.22
CA PRO A 84 4.40 19.13 20.28
C PRO A 84 3.65 19.69 21.50
N VAL A 85 3.96 19.16 22.67
CA VAL A 85 3.43 19.60 23.96
C VAL A 85 4.62 19.84 24.89
N PHE A 86 5.14 21.08 24.88
CA PHE A 86 6.45 21.41 25.46
C PHE A 86 7.55 20.54 24.82
N ASP A 87 8.48 19.99 25.61
CA ASP A 87 9.53 19.08 25.14
C ASP A 87 9.05 17.65 24.84
N LEU A 88 7.73 17.40 24.90
CA LEU A 88 7.13 16.15 24.47
C LEU A 88 6.57 16.29 23.06
N VAL A 89 6.60 15.18 22.33
CA VAL A 89 5.79 14.97 21.14
C VAL A 89 4.76 13.91 21.50
N VAL A 90 3.50 14.21 21.25
CA VAL A 90 2.43 13.22 21.35
C VAL A 90 2.13 12.70 19.96
N PHE A 91 2.50 11.46 19.72
CA PHE A 91 2.06 10.72 18.55
C PHE A 91 0.79 9.96 18.87
N PHE A 92 -0.22 10.14 18.04
CA PHE A 92 -1.44 9.36 18.06
C PHE A 92 -1.69 8.81 16.67
N ALA A 93 -2.10 7.55 16.62
CA ALA A 93 -2.62 6.97 15.40
C ALA A 93 -3.71 5.95 15.73
N GLY A 94 -4.67 5.84 14.81
CA GLY A 94 -5.70 4.83 14.90
C GLY A 94 -6.29 4.51 13.54
N ALA A 95 -7.00 3.39 13.48
CA ALA A 95 -7.75 2.96 12.32
C ALA A 95 -9.18 2.63 12.73
N TYR A 96 -10.11 2.96 11.86
CA TYR A 96 -11.53 2.80 12.08
C TYR A 96 -12.18 2.17 10.86
N PHE A 97 -13.32 1.52 11.05
CA PHE A 97 -14.04 0.90 9.95
C PHE A 97 -15.53 1.25 9.95
N SER A 98 -16.10 1.27 8.74
CA SER A 98 -17.55 1.19 8.53
C SER A 98 -17.92 -0.21 8.06
N LYS A 99 -19.15 -0.65 8.33
CA LYS A 99 -19.66 -1.97 7.92
C LYS A 99 -21.07 -1.88 7.36
N GLY A 100 -21.47 -2.94 6.67
CA GLY A 100 -22.83 -3.11 6.19
C GLY A 100 -22.99 -4.42 5.43
N ASN A 101 -24.09 -4.53 4.69
CA ASN A 101 -24.42 -5.71 3.90
C ASN A 101 -24.68 -5.37 2.43
N VAL A 102 -24.31 -6.30 1.56
CA VAL A 102 -24.60 -6.32 0.13
C VAL A 102 -25.46 -7.55 -0.13
N SER A 103 -26.72 -7.34 -0.50
CA SER A 103 -27.65 -8.41 -0.87
C SER A 103 -27.73 -8.52 -2.40
N VAL A 104 -27.56 -9.73 -2.94
CA VAL A 104 -27.68 -10.01 -4.37
C VAL A 104 -28.99 -10.74 -4.66
N ALA A 105 -29.89 -10.06 -5.38
CA ALA A 105 -31.17 -10.63 -5.79
C ALA A 105 -31.01 -11.73 -6.84
N SER A 106 -32.04 -12.57 -7.01
CA SER A 106 -32.04 -13.67 -7.99
C SER A 106 -31.96 -13.24 -9.45
N ASP A 107 -32.11 -11.95 -9.74
CA ASP A 107 -31.96 -11.36 -11.08
C ASP A 107 -30.64 -10.59 -11.27
N GLY A 108 -29.73 -10.70 -10.30
CA GLY A 108 -28.41 -10.07 -10.31
C GLY A 108 -28.38 -8.62 -9.78
N ARG A 109 -29.51 -8.05 -9.36
CA ARG A 109 -29.50 -6.70 -8.77
C ARG A 109 -28.85 -6.69 -7.40
N VAL A 110 -28.12 -5.61 -7.12
CA VAL A 110 -27.42 -5.38 -5.86
C VAL A 110 -28.19 -4.36 -5.03
N CYS A 111 -28.35 -4.62 -3.73
CA CYS A 111 -28.81 -3.65 -2.74
C CYS A 111 -27.77 -3.56 -1.62
N VAL A 112 -27.52 -2.35 -1.12
CA VAL A 112 -26.51 -2.07 -0.10
C VAL A 112 -27.20 -1.42 1.11
N THR A 113 -26.98 -1.99 2.28
CA THR A 113 -27.43 -1.45 3.56
C THR A 113 -26.22 -1.15 4.44
N TYR A 114 -26.28 -0.06 5.19
CA TYR A 114 -25.23 0.37 6.11
C TYR A 114 -25.71 0.15 7.54
N ASP A 115 -24.81 -0.24 8.44
CA ASP A 115 -25.15 -0.38 9.85
C ASP A 115 -25.24 1.02 10.49
N ASP A 116 -26.29 1.34 11.24
CA ASP A 116 -26.53 2.70 11.75
C ASP A 116 -25.86 2.99 13.11
N GLU A 117 -25.39 1.96 13.81
CA GLU A 117 -24.81 2.06 15.16
C GLU A 117 -23.33 2.45 15.10
N PHE A 118 -22.96 3.63 14.61
CA PHE A 118 -21.55 4.04 14.43
C PHE A 118 -20.84 4.51 15.72
N ASN A 119 -21.58 5.01 16.70
CA ASN A 119 -20.99 5.60 17.92
C ASN A 119 -20.86 4.60 19.10
N ASP A 120 -21.62 3.49 19.07
CA ASP A 120 -21.83 2.63 20.24
C ASP A 120 -21.03 1.31 20.22
N CYS A 121 -20.40 0.94 19.09
CA CYS A 121 -19.55 -0.25 19.00
C CYS A 121 -18.08 0.15 18.78
N GLY A 122 -17.10 -0.55 19.36
CA GLY A 122 -15.67 -0.28 19.17
C GLY A 122 -15.17 -0.49 17.74
N TYR A 123 -15.46 0.45 16.83
CA TYR A 123 -15.18 0.40 15.38
C TYR A 123 -13.70 0.59 15.01
N GLY A 124 -12.76 0.44 15.93
CA GLY A 124 -11.39 0.77 15.63
C GLY A 124 -10.38 0.31 16.64
N VAL A 125 -9.13 0.62 16.34
CA VAL A 125 -7.97 0.44 17.21
C VAL A 125 -7.19 1.74 17.19
N SER A 126 -6.63 2.12 18.33
CA SER A 126 -5.82 3.34 18.42
C SER A 126 -4.76 3.21 19.48
N SER A 127 -3.67 3.96 19.33
CA SER A 127 -2.60 4.01 20.31
C SER A 127 -2.01 5.42 20.38
N VAL A 128 -1.39 5.72 21.52
CA VAL A 128 -0.78 7.02 21.81
C VAL A 128 0.60 6.81 22.42
N LEU A 129 1.59 7.53 21.89
CA LEU A 129 2.96 7.58 22.40
C LEU A 129 3.31 9.03 22.75
N PRO A 130 3.28 9.40 24.04
CA PRO A 130 3.97 10.58 24.52
C PRO A 130 5.47 10.27 24.68
N ILE A 131 6.33 11.04 24.02
CA ILE A 131 7.79 10.83 24.06
C ILE A 131 8.53 12.16 24.05
N TYR A 132 9.71 12.25 24.65
CA TYR A 132 10.51 13.47 24.57
C TYR A 132 11.03 13.70 23.14
N VAL A 133 11.12 14.96 22.72
CA VAL A 133 11.58 15.32 21.36
C VAL A 133 12.98 14.73 21.08
N ASN A 134 13.87 14.72 22.08
CA ASN A 134 15.21 14.15 21.97
C ASN A 134 15.25 12.60 21.87
N GLU A 135 14.16 11.92 22.21
CA GLU A 135 14.00 10.47 22.08
C GLU A 135 13.32 10.08 20.76
N VAL A 136 12.73 11.02 20.02
CA VAL A 136 12.11 10.76 18.69
C VAL A 136 13.10 10.07 17.73
N PRO A 137 14.39 10.44 17.64
CA PRO A 137 15.37 9.72 16.80
C PRO A 137 15.59 8.25 17.19
N GLN A 138 15.21 7.83 18.40
CA GLN A 138 15.31 6.43 18.85
C GLN A 138 14.14 5.59 18.34
N VAL A 139 12.97 6.20 18.09
CA VAL A 139 11.77 5.52 17.56
C VAL A 139 11.61 5.73 16.06
N ASP A 140 12.13 6.83 15.52
CA ASP A 140 11.95 7.19 14.11
C ASP A 140 13.25 7.17 13.33
N GLN A 141 13.41 6.14 12.50
CA GLN A 141 14.58 5.94 11.68
C GLN A 141 14.57 6.80 10.40
N THR A 142 13.44 7.43 10.04
CA THR A 142 13.36 8.24 8.80
C THR A 142 14.02 9.60 8.93
N ILE A 143 14.21 10.07 10.16
CA ILE A 143 14.87 11.35 10.47
C ILE A 143 16.38 11.21 10.67
N LEU A 144 16.91 9.98 10.63
CA LEU A 144 18.34 9.76 10.75
C LEU A 144 19.03 10.08 9.43
N GLY A 145 19.99 11.02 9.47
CA GLY A 145 20.87 11.28 8.34
C GLY A 145 21.66 10.01 8.01
N ARG A 146 21.67 9.59 6.75
CA ARG A 146 22.41 8.41 6.30
C ARG A 146 23.40 8.80 5.22
N ASP A 147 24.60 8.24 5.29
CA ASP A 147 25.62 8.41 4.27
C ASP A 147 25.33 7.56 3.02
N GLU A 148 26.20 7.65 2.01
CA GLU A 148 26.08 6.89 0.76
C GLU A 148 26.14 5.36 0.95
N THR A 149 26.64 4.90 2.10
CA THR A 149 26.72 3.48 2.48
C THR A 149 25.50 3.00 3.26
N GLY A 150 24.60 3.91 3.63
CA GLY A 150 23.40 3.63 4.42
C GLY A 150 23.66 3.65 5.94
N THR A 151 24.87 4.03 6.37
CA THR A 151 25.23 4.14 7.78
C THR A 151 24.74 5.48 8.32
N GLN A 152 24.26 5.51 9.57
CA GLN A 152 23.86 6.75 10.23
C GLN A 152 25.04 7.72 10.29
N ASP A 153 24.83 8.97 9.86
CA ASP A 153 25.79 10.07 9.99
C ASP A 153 25.57 10.78 11.35
N PRO A 154 26.45 10.54 12.34
CA PRO A 154 26.31 11.13 13.67
C PRO A 154 26.60 12.64 13.70
N THR A 155 27.09 13.23 12.60
CA THR A 155 27.39 14.67 12.53
C THR A 155 26.17 15.54 12.28
N VAL A 156 25.05 14.93 11.88
CA VAL A 156 23.82 15.65 11.55
C VAL A 156 22.97 15.82 12.80
N SER A 157 22.96 17.04 13.35
CA SER A 157 22.05 17.45 14.42
C SER A 157 20.91 18.28 13.83
N TYR A 158 19.68 17.85 14.07
CA TYR A 158 18.49 18.60 13.68
C TYR A 158 17.92 19.38 14.86
N HIS A 159 17.27 20.52 14.57
CA HIS A 159 16.51 21.25 15.59
C HIS A 159 15.18 20.54 15.88
N ASP A 160 14.68 20.67 17.11
CA ASP A 160 13.45 20.03 17.60
C ASP A 160 12.24 20.21 16.68
N GLN A 161 11.98 21.42 16.19
CA GLN A 161 10.89 21.67 15.25
C GLN A 161 11.03 20.85 13.97
N TRP A 162 12.26 20.69 13.46
CA TRP A 162 12.51 19.88 12.27
C TRP A 162 12.25 18.40 12.55
N ILE A 163 12.65 17.89 13.72
CA ILE A 163 12.38 16.51 14.16
C ILE A 163 10.87 16.27 14.22
N VAL A 164 10.12 17.18 14.86
CA VAL A 164 8.67 17.10 14.94
C VAL A 164 8.05 17.13 13.55
N ASP A 165 8.41 18.09 12.70
CA ASP A 165 7.80 18.27 11.38
C ASP A 165 8.07 17.08 10.45
N ASN A 166 9.27 16.48 10.53
CA ASN A 166 9.72 15.42 9.60
C ASN A 166 9.59 14.00 10.15
N SER A 167 9.17 13.82 11.40
CA SER A 167 8.89 12.48 11.93
C SER A 167 7.70 11.83 11.21
N ALA A 168 7.91 10.60 10.77
CA ALA A 168 6.94 9.71 10.12
C ALA A 168 6.38 8.63 11.07
N PHE A 169 6.78 8.63 12.35
CA PHE A 169 6.36 7.60 13.31
C PHE A 169 4.85 7.40 13.38
N ALA A 170 4.07 8.48 13.43
CA ALA A 170 2.61 8.39 13.43
C ALA A 170 2.04 7.77 12.14
N ASP A 171 2.63 8.08 10.98
CA ASP A 171 2.21 7.50 9.69
C ASP A 171 2.42 5.98 9.66
N TYR A 172 3.56 5.51 10.16
CA TYR A 172 3.86 4.08 10.29
C TYR A 172 2.94 3.37 11.30
N LEU A 173 2.63 4.04 12.42
CA LEU A 173 1.72 3.51 13.42
C LEU A 173 0.27 3.43 12.89
N MET A 174 -0.16 4.41 12.08
CA MET A 174 -1.45 4.37 11.38
C MET A 174 -1.51 3.22 10.39
N GLY A 175 -0.48 3.06 9.55
CA GLY A 175 -0.40 1.94 8.61
C GLY A 175 -0.54 0.60 9.34
N LEU A 176 0.17 0.43 10.45
CA LEU A 176 0.05 -0.75 11.29
C LEU A 176 -1.38 -0.93 11.83
N ALA A 177 -2.00 0.13 12.33
CA ALA A 177 -3.37 0.09 12.85
C ALA A 177 -4.37 -0.38 11.79
N GLU A 178 -4.25 0.12 10.55
CA GLU A 178 -5.15 -0.24 9.44
C GLU A 178 -4.97 -1.71 9.02
N PHE A 179 -3.73 -2.19 8.87
CA PHE A 179 -3.49 -3.59 8.49
C PHE A 179 -3.81 -4.57 9.62
N TYR A 180 -3.58 -4.19 10.88
CA TYR A 180 -3.99 -4.98 12.04
C TYR A 180 -5.53 -5.09 12.11
N LEU A 181 -6.24 -3.98 11.91
CA LEU A 181 -7.70 -3.96 11.89
C LEU A 181 -8.26 -4.77 10.70
N ALA A 182 -7.66 -4.61 9.51
CA ALA A 182 -7.99 -5.41 8.33
C ALA A 182 -7.85 -6.90 8.61
N TYR A 183 -6.74 -7.32 9.23
CA TYR A 183 -6.53 -8.70 9.64
C TYR A 183 -7.64 -9.19 10.58
N ARG A 184 -8.00 -8.41 11.62
CA ARG A 184 -9.08 -8.77 12.55
C ARG A 184 -10.43 -8.95 11.84
N LEU A 185 -10.73 -8.10 10.87
CA LEU A 185 -11.98 -8.15 10.09
C LEU A 185 -12.09 -9.39 9.19
N VAL A 186 -10.97 -9.94 8.73
CA VAL A 186 -10.95 -11.13 7.85
C VAL A 186 -10.63 -12.43 8.56
N SER A 187 -10.12 -12.37 9.80
CA SER A 187 -9.71 -13.55 10.59
C SER A 187 -10.67 -13.91 11.74
N GLY A 188 -11.55 -12.98 12.15
CA GLY A 188 -12.47 -13.18 13.26
C GLY A 188 -13.53 -14.27 13.03
N ASN A 189 -14.35 -14.54 14.06
CA ASN A 189 -15.38 -15.58 14.04
C ASN A 189 -16.44 -15.40 12.93
N SER A 190 -16.69 -14.16 12.52
CA SER A 190 -17.56 -13.81 11.40
C SER A 190 -16.80 -12.87 10.48
N PRO A 191 -15.92 -13.39 9.59
CA PRO A 191 -15.15 -12.56 8.70
C PRO A 191 -16.06 -11.81 7.72
N VAL A 192 -15.63 -10.64 7.28
CA VAL A 192 -16.26 -9.93 6.17
C VAL A 192 -16.03 -10.66 4.85
N ASP A 193 -16.92 -10.44 3.88
CA ASP A 193 -16.82 -11.01 2.53
C ASP A 193 -16.16 -10.03 1.56
N ILE A 194 -16.28 -8.73 1.82
CA ILE A 194 -15.66 -7.66 1.04
C ILE A 194 -14.92 -6.74 2.01
N LEU A 195 -13.62 -6.59 1.82
CA LEU A 195 -12.79 -5.67 2.60
C LEU A 195 -12.30 -4.55 1.67
N LEU A 196 -12.66 -3.31 2.01
CA LEU A 196 -12.24 -2.11 1.30
C LEU A 196 -11.17 -1.38 2.14
N MET A 197 -10.06 -1.01 1.52
CA MET A 197 -8.98 -0.24 2.14
C MET A 197 -8.82 1.10 1.41
N ASP A 198 -8.64 2.23 2.11
CA ASP A 198 -8.27 3.52 1.48
C ASP A 198 -6.78 3.58 1.09
N ARG A 199 -6.25 2.46 0.56
CA ARG A 199 -4.85 2.27 0.19
C ARG A 199 -4.74 1.44 -1.07
N VAL A 200 -3.67 1.62 -1.83
CA VAL A 200 -3.31 0.72 -2.95
C VAL A 200 -2.44 -0.41 -2.40
N CYS A 201 -3.03 -1.55 -2.07
CA CYS A 201 -2.35 -2.62 -1.32
C CYS A 201 -1.08 -3.14 -2.00
N SER A 202 -1.04 -3.16 -3.33
CA SER A 202 0.14 -3.55 -4.12
C SER A 202 1.31 -2.56 -3.97
N SER A 203 1.00 -1.27 -3.82
CA SER A 203 2.03 -0.24 -3.58
C SER A 203 2.55 -0.33 -2.15
N GLU A 204 1.66 -0.53 -1.17
CA GLU A 204 2.02 -0.74 0.24
C GLU A 204 2.91 -1.97 0.41
N LEU A 205 2.54 -3.09 -0.22
CA LEU A 205 3.35 -4.30 -0.25
C LEU A 205 4.77 -4.01 -0.76
N SER A 206 4.89 -3.29 -1.87
CA SER A 206 6.19 -2.96 -2.47
C SER A 206 7.01 -2.02 -1.58
N SER A 207 6.36 -1.05 -0.92
CA SER A 207 7.03 -0.08 -0.04
C SER A 207 7.57 -0.76 1.20
N TYR A 208 6.70 -1.46 1.96
CA TYR A 208 7.13 -2.12 3.19
C TYR A 208 8.13 -3.25 2.93
N TYR A 209 8.00 -4.00 1.83
CA TYR A 209 9.00 -5.01 1.47
C TYR A 209 10.38 -4.38 1.21
N ALA A 210 10.43 -3.18 0.63
CA ALA A 210 11.69 -2.49 0.37
C ALA A 210 12.27 -1.82 1.64
N GLU A 211 11.41 -1.23 2.48
CA GLU A 211 11.78 -0.57 3.73
C GLU A 211 12.32 -1.55 4.77
N THR A 212 11.74 -2.74 4.85
CA THR A 212 12.13 -3.79 5.81
C THR A 212 13.33 -4.63 5.36
N SER A 213 14.03 -4.18 4.31
CA SER A 213 15.23 -4.85 3.83
C SER A 213 16.41 -4.64 4.78
N GLU A 214 17.12 -5.73 5.08
CA GLU A 214 18.36 -5.77 5.84
C GLU A 214 19.50 -4.95 5.21
N TYR A 215 19.37 -4.55 3.95
CA TYR A 215 20.32 -3.66 3.27
C TYR A 215 20.06 -2.18 3.56
N ARG A 216 18.97 -1.85 4.25
CA ARG A 216 18.57 -0.48 4.58
C ARG A 216 18.65 -0.19 6.07
N MET A 217 19.07 -1.11 6.92
CA MET A 217 19.11 -0.89 8.37
C MET A 217 20.01 -1.92 9.02
N ASP A 218 20.69 -1.54 10.10
CA ASP A 218 21.32 -2.51 11.00
C ASP A 218 20.25 -3.16 11.88
N LEU A 219 19.84 -4.38 11.53
CA LEU A 219 18.85 -5.15 12.29
C LEU A 219 19.22 -5.33 13.76
N THR A 220 20.51 -5.37 14.11
CA THR A 220 20.92 -5.65 15.49
C THR A 220 20.71 -4.44 16.39
N SER A 221 20.97 -3.23 15.89
CA SER A 221 20.90 -1.99 16.65
C SER A 221 19.61 -1.20 16.43
N GLU A 222 19.04 -1.21 15.21
CA GLU A 222 17.91 -0.37 14.80
C GLU A 222 16.52 -1.05 14.87
N ALA A 223 16.44 -2.36 15.11
CA ALA A 223 15.17 -3.08 15.22
C ALA A 223 14.89 -3.55 16.65
N GLY A 224 13.82 -3.01 17.24
CA GLY A 224 13.33 -3.36 18.57
C GLY A 224 12.73 -4.75 18.68
N LEU A 225 12.23 -5.32 17.57
CA LEU A 225 11.73 -6.70 17.54
C LEU A 225 12.84 -7.74 17.71
N ILE A 226 14.09 -7.41 17.36
CA ILE A 226 15.21 -8.35 17.47
C ILE A 226 15.59 -8.55 18.93
N GLY A 227 15.54 -9.80 19.38
CA GLY A 227 15.71 -10.19 20.78
C GLY A 227 14.40 -10.59 21.47
N ALA A 228 13.25 -10.24 20.89
CA ALA A 228 11.93 -10.57 21.45
C ALA A 228 11.76 -12.08 21.66
N LYS A 229 11.13 -12.48 22.76
CA LYS A 229 10.87 -13.90 23.05
C LYS A 229 9.46 -14.29 22.64
N VAL A 230 9.34 -15.34 21.85
CA VAL A 230 8.05 -15.96 21.48
C VAL A 230 8.17 -17.47 21.68
N ASP A 231 7.26 -18.02 22.49
CA ASP A 231 7.26 -19.44 22.86
C ASP A 231 8.62 -19.94 23.39
N GLY A 232 9.32 -19.09 24.13
CA GLY A 232 10.65 -19.38 24.69
C GLY A 232 11.81 -19.31 23.70
N GLN A 233 11.56 -18.97 22.42
CA GLN A 233 12.60 -18.76 21.41
C GLN A 233 12.82 -17.27 21.14
N THR A 234 14.06 -16.89 20.87
CA THR A 234 14.42 -15.51 20.52
C THR A 234 14.19 -15.25 19.05
N PHE A 235 13.51 -14.15 18.73
CA PHE A 235 13.37 -13.63 17.38
C PHE A 235 14.67 -12.96 16.93
N THR A 236 15.24 -13.45 15.84
CA THR A 236 16.57 -13.08 15.35
C THR A 236 16.51 -12.36 14.00
N ALA A 237 17.62 -11.74 13.60
CA ALA A 237 17.74 -11.16 12.27
C ALA A 237 17.51 -12.18 11.14
N THR A 238 17.74 -13.47 11.40
CA THR A 238 17.46 -14.54 10.44
C THR A 238 15.95 -14.72 10.26
N ASP A 239 15.18 -14.65 11.35
CA ASP A 239 13.72 -14.72 11.30
C ASP A 239 13.15 -13.54 10.50
N TRP A 240 13.62 -12.32 10.78
CA TRP A 240 13.23 -11.12 10.05
C TRP A 240 13.43 -11.25 8.53
N VAL A 241 14.65 -11.61 8.12
CA VAL A 241 15.01 -11.65 6.70
C VAL A 241 14.20 -12.68 5.94
N TYR A 242 14.04 -13.88 6.49
CA TYR A 242 13.32 -14.94 5.79
C TYR A 242 11.80 -14.79 5.91
N ALA A 243 11.25 -14.43 7.07
CA ALA A 243 9.81 -14.23 7.22
C ALA A 243 9.26 -13.19 6.24
N ARG A 244 9.98 -12.08 5.98
CA ARG A 244 9.56 -11.09 4.99
C ARG A 244 9.51 -11.64 3.56
N GLN A 245 10.34 -12.63 3.24
CA GLN A 245 10.45 -13.17 1.89
C GLN A 245 9.48 -14.32 1.62
N LEU A 246 9.01 -14.98 2.69
CA LEU A 246 8.17 -16.18 2.62
C LEU A 246 6.69 -15.82 2.52
N PHE A 247 6.31 -15.24 1.39
CA PHE A 247 4.94 -14.85 1.10
C PHE A 247 4.49 -15.26 -0.31
N GLY A 248 3.26 -15.77 -0.39
CA GLY A 248 2.58 -16.02 -1.64
C GLY A 248 1.55 -17.15 -1.52
N ASN A 249 0.94 -17.47 -2.66
CA ASN A 249 0.04 -18.61 -2.82
C ASN A 249 0.65 -19.55 -3.87
N PRO A 250 1.10 -20.75 -3.47
CA PRO A 250 1.72 -21.70 -4.41
C PRO A 250 0.83 -22.08 -5.60
N VAL A 251 -0.51 -22.05 -5.45
CA VAL A 251 -1.47 -22.30 -6.55
C VAL A 251 -1.37 -21.22 -7.62
N LEU A 252 -1.18 -19.96 -7.22
CA LEU A 252 -0.94 -18.83 -8.13
C LEU A 252 0.51 -18.79 -8.65
N GLY A 253 1.37 -19.70 -8.20
CA GLY A 253 2.79 -19.68 -8.51
C GLY A 253 3.55 -18.55 -7.82
N THR A 254 3.10 -18.10 -6.64
CA THR A 254 3.79 -17.06 -5.85
C THR A 254 4.34 -17.65 -4.52
N PRO A 255 5.57 -17.29 -4.12
CA PRO A 255 6.59 -16.59 -4.89
C PRO A 255 6.97 -17.38 -6.17
N PRO A 256 7.31 -16.67 -7.27
CA PRO A 256 7.67 -17.31 -8.51
C PRO A 256 9.10 -17.92 -8.44
N PRO A 257 9.37 -19.05 -9.12
CA PRO A 257 10.69 -19.68 -9.13
C PRO A 257 11.67 -18.96 -10.10
N ARG A 258 11.85 -17.65 -9.93
CA ARG A 258 12.63 -16.78 -10.84
C ARG A 258 13.32 -15.65 -10.08
N GLY A 259 14.34 -15.02 -10.67
CA GLY A 259 14.99 -13.82 -10.15
C GLY A 259 15.32 -13.87 -8.65
N GLU A 260 15.02 -12.78 -7.93
CA GLU A 260 15.19 -12.72 -6.47
C GLU A 260 14.25 -13.62 -5.66
N TYR A 261 13.17 -14.14 -6.28
CA TYR A 261 12.14 -14.95 -5.62
C TYR A 261 12.44 -16.46 -5.61
N LEU A 262 13.49 -16.90 -6.33
CA LEU A 262 13.86 -18.30 -6.43
C LEU A 262 14.20 -18.92 -5.06
N LEU A 263 15.13 -18.35 -4.29
CA LEU A 263 15.44 -18.84 -2.94
C LEU A 263 14.21 -18.87 -2.02
N PRO A 264 13.40 -17.80 -1.89
CA PRO A 264 12.15 -17.85 -1.13
C PRO A 264 11.23 -19.01 -1.56
N ARG A 265 11.09 -19.23 -2.87
CA ARG A 265 10.29 -20.34 -3.39
C ARG A 265 10.88 -21.70 -3.01
N VAL A 266 12.19 -21.88 -3.11
CA VAL A 266 12.88 -23.11 -2.67
C VAL A 266 12.66 -23.37 -1.19
N ILE A 267 12.77 -22.34 -0.34
CA ILE A 267 12.53 -22.45 1.10
C ILE A 267 11.09 -22.90 1.37
N MET A 268 10.09 -22.32 0.69
CA MET A 268 8.69 -22.74 0.84
C MET A 268 8.47 -24.21 0.47
N GLU A 269 9.07 -24.70 -0.63
CA GLU A 269 8.97 -26.12 -0.98
C GLU A 269 9.65 -27.02 0.08
N LEU A 270 10.82 -26.62 0.58
CA LEU A 270 11.54 -27.34 1.63
C LEU A 270 10.86 -27.28 3.01
N MET A 271 10.00 -26.28 3.26
CA MET A 271 9.14 -26.23 4.45
C MET A 271 7.95 -27.18 4.32
N SER A 272 7.40 -27.30 3.12
CA SER A 272 6.26 -28.19 2.84
C SER A 272 6.65 -29.68 2.80
N THR A 273 7.94 -29.97 2.64
CA THR A 273 8.50 -31.33 2.55
C THR A 273 9.56 -31.56 3.65
N ARG A 274 9.98 -32.80 3.89
CA ARG A 274 11.01 -33.06 4.93
C ARG A 274 12.43 -32.74 4.43
N ALA A 275 12.74 -33.18 3.23
CA ALA A 275 14.00 -32.94 2.55
C ALA A 275 13.81 -33.23 1.05
N MET A 276 14.60 -32.58 0.20
CA MET A 276 14.60 -32.81 -1.25
C MET A 276 16.02 -32.84 -1.80
N THR A 277 16.25 -33.67 -2.81
CA THR A 277 17.45 -33.64 -3.63
C THR A 277 17.43 -32.48 -4.61
N ARG A 278 18.59 -32.15 -5.18
CA ARG A 278 18.70 -31.14 -6.25
C ARG A 278 17.76 -31.45 -7.42
N GLN A 279 17.67 -32.71 -7.84
CA GLN A 279 16.83 -33.12 -8.97
C GLN A 279 15.35 -32.94 -8.66
N GLU A 280 14.91 -33.32 -7.45
CA GLU A 280 13.53 -33.11 -7.01
C GLU A 280 13.15 -31.62 -6.99
N ILE A 281 14.06 -30.72 -6.57
CA ILE A 281 13.81 -29.27 -6.60
C ILE A 281 13.67 -28.77 -8.05
N LEU A 282 14.55 -29.19 -8.95
CA LEU A 282 14.49 -28.83 -10.37
C LEU A 282 13.17 -29.26 -11.01
N ASP A 283 12.77 -30.52 -10.78
CA ASP A 283 11.53 -31.07 -11.31
C ASP A 283 10.30 -30.37 -10.73
N ARG A 284 10.31 -30.13 -9.42
CA ARG A 284 9.21 -29.46 -8.69
C ARG A 284 8.99 -28.03 -9.15
N LEU A 285 10.07 -27.30 -9.41
CA LEU A 285 10.02 -25.90 -9.84
C LEU A 285 10.03 -25.73 -11.37
N SER A 286 10.06 -26.85 -12.11
CA SER A 286 10.14 -26.87 -13.58
C SER A 286 11.33 -26.10 -14.15
N LEU A 287 12.47 -26.16 -13.46
CA LEU A 287 13.73 -25.51 -13.84
C LEU A 287 14.52 -26.44 -14.78
N LYS A 288 14.59 -26.09 -16.06
CA LYS A 288 15.08 -26.98 -17.13
C LYS A 288 16.43 -26.54 -17.71
N SER A 289 16.65 -25.24 -17.83
CA SER A 289 17.83 -24.71 -18.52
C SER A 289 19.09 -24.77 -17.65
N GLU A 290 20.26 -24.73 -18.29
CA GLU A 290 21.54 -24.71 -17.57
C GLU A 290 21.71 -23.44 -16.72
N GLU A 291 21.18 -22.29 -17.15
CA GLU A 291 21.21 -21.07 -16.35
C GLU A 291 20.31 -21.18 -15.12
N GLN A 292 19.11 -21.75 -15.25
CA GLN A 292 18.20 -21.97 -14.13
C GLN A 292 18.81 -22.93 -13.10
N LYS A 293 19.47 -24.00 -13.58
CA LYS A 293 20.22 -24.93 -12.74
C LYS A 293 21.35 -24.23 -11.99
N TYR A 294 22.13 -23.41 -12.68
CA TYR A 294 23.22 -22.63 -12.08
C TYR A 294 22.72 -21.63 -11.02
N LYS A 295 21.61 -20.94 -11.29
CA LYS A 295 20.96 -20.03 -10.33
C LYS A 295 20.44 -20.77 -9.10
N LEU A 296 19.84 -21.95 -9.28
CA LEU A 296 19.42 -22.79 -8.17
C LEU A 296 20.62 -23.17 -7.29
N ASP A 297 21.74 -23.58 -7.89
CA ASP A 297 22.94 -23.94 -7.14
C ASP A 297 23.46 -22.78 -6.31
N LYS A 298 23.53 -21.57 -6.90
CA LYS A 298 23.87 -20.34 -6.17
C LYS A 298 22.91 -20.03 -5.03
N ASP A 299 21.61 -20.22 -5.23
CA ASP A 299 20.61 -19.96 -4.20
C ASP A 299 20.66 -20.96 -3.06
N LEU A 300 20.92 -22.23 -3.36
CA LEU A 300 21.18 -23.25 -2.34
C LEU A 300 22.44 -22.93 -1.53
N GLU A 301 23.55 -22.55 -2.20
CA GLU A 301 24.76 -22.07 -1.53
C GLU A 301 24.48 -20.86 -0.63
N ARG A 302 23.72 -19.90 -1.14
CA ARG A 302 23.28 -18.70 -0.42
C ARG A 302 22.46 -19.05 0.82
N GLY A 303 21.54 -20.01 0.72
CA GLY A 303 20.71 -20.48 1.84
C GLY A 303 21.48 -21.31 2.87
N MET A 304 22.59 -21.94 2.48
CA MET A 304 23.47 -22.71 3.38
C MET A 304 24.58 -21.86 4.03
N SER A 305 24.80 -20.64 3.55
CA SER A 305 25.85 -19.73 4.03
C SER A 305 25.40 -18.91 5.24
N ASN A 306 26.34 -18.61 6.14
CA ASN A 306 26.14 -17.63 7.20
C ASN A 306 26.61 -16.25 6.72
N ARG A 307 25.85 -15.20 7.01
CA ARG A 307 26.16 -13.79 6.73
C ARG A 307 25.74 -12.96 7.93
N ASP A 308 26.66 -12.62 8.82
CA ASP A 308 26.36 -11.90 10.06
C ASP A 308 25.45 -10.68 9.80
N PRO A 309 24.29 -10.52 10.49
CA PRO A 309 23.71 -11.34 11.57
C PRO A 309 22.78 -12.49 11.14
N VAL A 310 22.61 -12.71 9.83
CA VAL A 310 21.77 -13.75 9.21
C VAL A 310 22.49 -15.10 9.17
N LYS A 311 21.89 -16.11 9.80
CA LYS A 311 22.40 -17.49 9.80
C LYS A 311 21.83 -18.27 8.61
N ARG A 312 22.47 -19.40 8.29
CA ARG A 312 21.95 -20.34 7.28
C ARG A 312 20.55 -20.84 7.61
N ILE A 313 19.68 -20.94 6.61
CA ILE A 313 18.33 -21.52 6.73
C ILE A 313 18.23 -22.92 6.14
N ILE A 314 19.12 -23.26 5.20
CA ILE A 314 19.20 -24.57 4.55
C ILE A 314 20.37 -25.37 5.13
N THR A 315 20.16 -26.68 5.30
CA THR A 315 21.21 -27.65 5.60
C THR A 315 21.18 -28.81 4.61
N ARG A 316 22.34 -29.38 4.31
CA ARG A 316 22.50 -30.51 3.38
C ARG A 316 23.03 -31.73 4.13
N LYS A 317 22.37 -32.88 3.95
CA LYS A 317 22.83 -34.20 4.43
C LYS A 317 22.90 -35.17 3.25
N GLY A 318 24.12 -35.49 2.81
CA GLY A 318 24.32 -36.20 1.54
C GLY A 318 23.76 -35.39 0.38
N GLU A 319 22.88 -35.98 -0.43
CA GLU A 319 22.23 -35.30 -1.56
C GLU A 319 20.97 -34.51 -1.19
N HIS A 320 20.53 -34.56 0.08
CA HIS A 320 19.25 -33.99 0.49
C HIS A 320 19.42 -32.64 1.19
N PHE A 321 18.70 -31.63 0.71
CA PHE A 321 18.55 -30.32 1.33
C PHE A 321 17.32 -30.30 2.23
N SER A 322 17.38 -29.59 3.35
CA SER A 322 16.27 -29.43 4.30
C SER A 322 16.38 -28.10 5.05
N ILE A 323 15.27 -27.62 5.61
CA ILE A 323 15.27 -26.45 6.48
C ILE A 323 15.88 -26.79 7.84
N VAL A 324 16.75 -25.91 8.34
CA VAL A 324 17.31 -26.02 9.69
C VAL A 324 16.15 -26.08 10.70
N PRO A 325 16.12 -27.07 11.62
CA PRO A 325 14.95 -27.34 12.46
C PRO A 325 14.35 -26.12 13.18
N GLN A 326 15.19 -25.19 13.64
CA GLN A 326 14.75 -23.97 14.37
C GLN A 326 13.97 -22.97 13.50
N PHE A 327 14.03 -23.08 12.17
CA PHE A 327 13.36 -22.15 11.24
C PHE A 327 12.17 -22.79 10.52
N LYS A 328 11.78 -24.03 10.88
CA LYS A 328 10.65 -24.70 10.23
C LYS A 328 9.31 -24.01 10.43
N ASP A 329 9.16 -23.34 11.57
CA ASP A 329 7.97 -22.61 12.00
C ASP A 329 8.21 -21.08 12.00
N VAL A 330 9.19 -20.59 11.23
CA VAL A 330 9.58 -19.16 11.25
C VAL A 330 8.41 -18.24 10.88
N VAL A 331 7.56 -18.65 9.94
CA VAL A 331 6.40 -17.88 9.50
C VAL A 331 5.38 -17.79 10.63
N GLU A 332 4.98 -18.93 11.20
CA GLU A 332 4.00 -19.00 12.27
C GLU A 332 4.50 -18.34 13.55
N ARG A 333 5.79 -18.47 13.88
CA ARG A 333 6.42 -17.81 15.02
C ARG A 333 6.44 -16.29 14.85
N THR A 334 6.76 -15.81 13.65
CA THR A 334 6.74 -14.36 13.33
C THR A 334 5.33 -13.80 13.45
N GLU A 335 4.32 -14.51 12.97
CA GLU A 335 2.91 -14.10 13.11
C GLU A 335 2.50 -13.97 14.57
N ARG A 336 2.86 -14.95 15.41
CA ARG A 336 2.58 -14.88 16.85
C ARG A 336 3.28 -13.70 17.51
N LEU A 337 4.53 -13.40 17.13
CA LEU A 337 5.25 -12.22 17.61
C LEU A 337 4.48 -10.93 17.28
N VAL A 338 4.19 -10.69 16.00
CA VAL A 338 3.58 -9.43 15.58
C VAL A 338 2.17 -9.27 16.12
N LEU A 339 1.43 -10.37 16.30
CA LEU A 339 0.13 -10.36 16.99
C LEU A 339 0.25 -9.94 18.45
N GLN A 340 1.14 -10.58 19.21
CA GLN A 340 1.36 -10.23 20.62
C GLN A 340 1.78 -8.77 20.78
N VAL A 341 2.63 -8.27 19.87
CA VAL A 341 3.09 -6.88 19.89
C VAL A 341 1.97 -5.90 19.51
N ALA A 342 1.13 -6.22 18.52
CA ALA A 342 0.00 -5.37 18.16
C ALA A 342 -1.10 -5.36 19.23
N GLU A 343 -1.41 -6.52 19.83
CA GLU A 343 -2.42 -6.66 20.89
C GLU A 343 -2.10 -5.79 22.10
N ARG A 344 -0.84 -5.79 22.57
CA ARG A 344 -0.42 -4.88 23.65
C ARG A 344 -0.46 -3.42 23.19
N MET A 345 0.02 -3.10 21.99
CA MET A 345 0.13 -1.74 21.48
C MET A 345 -1.24 -1.06 21.37
N PHE A 346 -2.26 -1.79 20.92
CA PHE A 346 -3.64 -1.34 20.77
C PHE A 346 -4.57 -1.81 21.91
N SER A 347 -4.01 -2.25 23.04
CA SER A 347 -4.79 -2.74 24.17
C SER A 347 -5.69 -1.64 24.76
N GLU A 348 -6.91 -1.99 25.12
CA GLU A 348 -7.82 -1.13 25.88
C GLU A 348 -7.62 -1.25 27.40
N ASP A 349 -6.77 -2.19 27.85
CA ASP A 349 -6.48 -2.40 29.26
C ASP A 349 -5.67 -1.20 29.82
N PRO A 350 -6.21 -0.46 30.81
CA PRO A 350 -5.53 0.69 31.40
C PRO A 350 -4.28 0.33 32.21
N SER A 351 -4.07 -0.96 32.52
CA SER A 351 -2.85 -1.43 33.19
C SER A 351 -1.65 -1.57 32.24
N VAL A 352 -1.87 -1.55 30.93
CA VAL A 352 -0.81 -1.64 29.92
C VAL A 352 -0.28 -0.23 29.63
N ASP A 353 0.86 0.09 30.25
CA ASP A 353 1.56 1.36 30.11
C ASP A 353 2.24 1.55 28.74
N TYR A 354 2.76 2.75 28.49
CA TYR A 354 3.39 3.09 27.21
C TYR A 354 4.67 2.29 26.95
N GLU A 355 5.44 1.95 28.00
CA GLU A 355 6.65 1.14 27.85
C GLU A 355 6.31 -0.27 27.38
N THR A 356 5.29 -0.89 27.96
CA THR A 356 4.80 -2.20 27.54
C THR A 356 4.29 -2.19 26.10
N ARG A 357 3.68 -1.08 25.66
CA ARG A 357 3.18 -0.90 24.29
C ARG A 357 4.31 -0.76 23.26
N PHE A 358 5.30 0.08 23.57
CA PHE A 358 6.27 0.56 22.59
C PHE A 358 7.71 0.10 22.84
N LYS A 359 7.97 -0.72 23.87
CA LYS A 359 9.28 -1.31 24.12
C LYS A 359 9.24 -2.84 24.19
N ILE A 360 10.35 -3.47 23.84
CA ILE A 360 10.62 -4.90 24.03
C ILE A 360 11.96 -5.01 24.75
N ASP A 361 11.96 -5.59 25.94
CA ASP A 361 13.15 -5.73 26.78
C ASP A 361 13.93 -4.40 26.92
N GLY A 362 13.20 -3.30 27.06
CA GLY A 362 13.74 -1.94 27.18
C GLY A 362 14.11 -1.24 25.87
N ARG A 363 14.07 -1.93 24.72
CA ARG A 363 14.33 -1.34 23.40
C ARG A 363 13.07 -0.80 22.76
N TRP A 364 13.14 0.38 22.15
CA TRP A 364 12.03 0.97 21.41
C TRP A 364 11.65 0.16 20.16
N ILE A 365 10.35 0.06 19.91
CA ILE A 365 9.80 -0.27 18.59
C ILE A 365 10.03 0.95 17.69
N THR A 366 10.65 0.72 16.54
CA THR A 366 11.01 1.77 15.59
C THR A 366 10.08 1.81 14.38
N THR A 367 10.19 2.84 13.54
CA THR A 367 9.47 2.91 12.26
C THR A 367 9.74 1.71 11.35
N ASN A 368 10.94 1.13 11.41
CA ASN A 368 11.25 -0.10 10.68
C ASN A 368 10.51 -1.33 11.24
N ASP A 369 10.39 -1.43 12.57
CA ASP A 369 9.58 -2.49 13.21
C ASP A 369 8.10 -2.34 12.84
N LEU A 370 7.57 -1.12 12.86
CA LEU A 370 6.19 -0.84 12.43
C LEU A 370 5.96 -1.18 10.95
N ALA A 371 6.93 -0.88 10.08
CA ALA A 371 6.91 -1.27 8.67
C ALA A 371 6.89 -2.81 8.50
N PHE A 372 7.71 -3.52 9.28
CA PHE A 372 7.76 -4.99 9.26
C PHE A 372 6.46 -5.61 9.77
N MET A 373 5.94 -5.12 10.89
CA MET A 373 4.64 -5.55 11.39
C MET A 373 3.52 -5.28 10.37
N SER A 374 3.51 -4.11 9.72
CA SER A 374 2.55 -3.77 8.66
C SER A 374 2.63 -4.75 7.48
N LEU A 375 3.85 -5.08 7.02
CA LEU A 375 4.07 -6.10 6.00
C LEU A 375 3.52 -7.47 6.43
N MET A 376 3.81 -7.89 7.66
CA MET A 376 3.34 -9.17 8.20
C MET A 376 1.81 -9.21 8.30
N PHE A 377 1.16 -8.13 8.78
CA PHE A 377 -0.29 -8.06 8.82
C PHE A 377 -0.93 -8.03 7.44
N LEU A 378 -0.30 -7.39 6.45
CA LEU A 378 -0.74 -7.48 5.06
C LEU A 378 -0.65 -8.94 4.56
N TYR A 379 0.45 -9.65 4.81
CA TYR A 379 0.59 -11.08 4.48
C TYR A 379 -0.45 -11.97 5.15
N MET A 380 -0.70 -11.73 6.44
CA MET A 380 -1.71 -12.46 7.20
C MET A 380 -3.13 -12.18 6.69
N THR A 381 -3.43 -10.92 6.39
CA THR A 381 -4.71 -10.50 5.79
C THR A 381 -4.92 -11.21 4.45
N MET A 382 -3.96 -11.15 3.54
CA MET A 382 -4.05 -11.79 2.22
C MET A 382 -4.28 -13.31 2.33
N ARG A 383 -3.58 -13.99 3.25
CA ARG A 383 -3.77 -15.43 3.49
C ARG A 383 -5.17 -15.74 4.01
N MET A 384 -5.69 -14.93 4.91
CA MET A 384 -7.07 -15.08 5.39
C MET A 384 -8.09 -14.76 4.30
N CYS A 385 -7.82 -13.79 3.43
CA CYS A 385 -8.67 -13.50 2.26
C CYS A 385 -8.73 -14.69 1.30
N TRP A 386 -7.61 -15.37 1.02
CA TRP A 386 -7.63 -16.59 0.21
C TRP A 386 -8.38 -17.74 0.91
N LYS A 387 -8.15 -17.93 2.22
CA LYS A 387 -8.78 -18.99 3.01
C LYS A 387 -10.30 -18.82 3.12
N ASN A 388 -10.74 -17.60 3.43
CA ASN A 388 -12.14 -17.26 3.72
C ASN A 388 -12.89 -16.72 2.50
N ARG A 389 -12.23 -16.60 1.34
CA ARG A 389 -12.78 -16.07 0.08
C ARG A 389 -13.29 -14.63 0.21
N VAL A 390 -12.51 -13.82 0.91
CA VAL A 390 -12.78 -12.39 1.07
C VAL A 390 -12.23 -11.66 -0.14
N LEU A 391 -13.06 -10.81 -0.75
CA LEU A 391 -12.65 -9.89 -1.79
C LEU A 391 -11.97 -8.68 -1.14
N LEU A 392 -10.63 -8.66 -1.16
CA LEU A 392 -9.82 -7.52 -0.71
C LEU A 392 -9.62 -6.53 -1.86
N VAL A 393 -10.07 -5.30 -1.68
CA VAL A 393 -9.93 -4.21 -2.66
C VAL A 393 -9.33 -2.97 -2.00
N GLY A 394 -8.17 -2.55 -2.49
CA GLY A 394 -7.56 -1.28 -2.18
C GLY A 394 -8.01 -0.19 -3.15
N ILE A 395 -8.29 1.01 -2.67
CA ILE A 395 -8.82 2.13 -3.47
C ILE A 395 -7.96 3.36 -3.27
N ALA A 396 -7.71 4.12 -4.34
CA ALA A 396 -7.06 5.41 -4.30
C ALA A 396 -7.92 6.50 -4.95
N LYS A 397 -8.16 7.57 -4.19
CA LYS A 397 -8.84 8.80 -4.65
C LYS A 397 -7.95 9.61 -5.58
N ASP A 398 -6.72 9.82 -5.15
CA ASP A 398 -5.70 10.53 -5.89
C ASP A 398 -4.59 9.59 -6.33
N THR A 399 -4.23 9.67 -7.61
CA THR A 399 -3.18 8.83 -8.17
C THR A 399 -2.37 9.60 -9.19
N SER A 400 -1.06 9.60 -8.97
CA SER A 400 -0.05 10.12 -9.90
C SER A 400 0.49 9.02 -10.81
N ALA A 401 -0.12 7.83 -10.77
CA ALA A 401 0.29 6.66 -11.51
C ALA A 401 0.34 6.92 -13.03
N ARG A 402 1.33 6.29 -13.65
CA ARG A 402 1.66 6.43 -15.07
C ARG A 402 1.89 5.06 -15.72
N ASP A 403 1.61 3.98 -15.01
CA ASP A 403 1.98 2.62 -15.40
C ASP A 403 1.20 2.11 -16.61
N MET A 404 -0.03 2.56 -16.82
CA MET A 404 -0.77 2.22 -18.05
C MET A 404 -0.05 2.81 -19.27
N LYS A 405 0.25 4.11 -19.24
CA LYS A 405 0.91 4.84 -20.34
C LYS A 405 2.36 4.40 -20.56
N ARG A 406 3.15 4.27 -19.49
CA ARG A 406 4.62 4.13 -19.56
C ARG A 406 5.12 2.69 -19.51
N GLN A 407 4.32 1.75 -19.01
CA GLN A 407 4.75 0.36 -18.86
C GLN A 407 3.80 -0.61 -19.57
N LEU A 408 2.53 -0.70 -19.15
CA LEU A 408 1.57 -1.67 -19.68
C LEU A 408 1.46 -1.59 -21.21
N LEU A 409 1.05 -0.44 -21.76
CA LEU A 409 0.85 -0.32 -23.21
C LEU A 409 2.16 -0.50 -23.99
N PRO A 410 3.31 0.11 -23.61
CA PRO A 410 4.58 -0.16 -24.28
C PRO A 410 4.96 -1.64 -24.27
N VAL A 411 4.84 -2.34 -23.13
CA VAL A 411 5.16 -3.78 -23.03
C VAL A 411 4.22 -4.62 -23.90
N LEU A 412 2.93 -4.32 -23.90
CA LEU A 412 1.96 -5.06 -24.74
C LEU A 412 2.17 -4.81 -26.23
N ASN A 413 2.52 -3.59 -26.65
CA ASN A 413 2.90 -3.30 -28.04
C ASN A 413 4.19 -4.06 -28.41
N TYR A 414 5.19 -4.01 -27.53
CA TYR A 414 6.49 -4.63 -27.75
C TYR A 414 6.43 -6.16 -27.85
N THR A 415 5.46 -6.77 -27.18
CA THR A 415 5.19 -8.21 -27.23
C THR A 415 4.15 -8.60 -28.29
N ASN A 416 3.76 -7.65 -29.18
CA ASN A 416 2.76 -7.82 -30.24
C ASN A 416 1.38 -8.30 -29.74
N ARG A 417 1.05 -8.00 -28.48
CA ARG A 417 -0.25 -8.33 -27.87
C ARG A 417 -1.26 -7.19 -28.01
N PHE A 418 -0.78 -5.98 -28.18
CA PHE A 418 -1.61 -4.81 -28.36
C PHE A 418 -1.12 -3.97 -29.53
N GLN A 419 -2.03 -3.18 -30.10
CA GLN A 419 -1.70 -2.17 -31.11
C GLN A 419 -2.31 -0.85 -30.70
N GLY A 420 -1.41 0.10 -30.39
CA GLY A 420 -1.72 1.48 -30.06
C GLY A 420 -0.84 1.97 -28.92
N SER A 421 -0.14 3.08 -29.15
CA SER A 421 0.74 3.72 -28.17
C SER A 421 0.38 5.20 -28.00
N PHE A 422 0.76 5.76 -26.85
CA PHE A 422 0.76 7.21 -26.66
C PHE A 422 1.97 7.89 -27.31
N GLU A 423 2.99 7.13 -27.72
CA GLU A 423 4.15 7.65 -28.46
C GLU A 423 3.72 8.23 -29.82
N ASP A 424 2.77 7.60 -30.49
CA ASP A 424 2.21 8.03 -31.78
C ASP A 424 1.34 9.30 -31.68
N VAL A 425 0.98 9.72 -30.46
CA VAL A 425 0.12 10.88 -30.18
C VAL A 425 0.96 12.15 -29.96
N GLY A 426 2.28 12.02 -29.77
CA GLY A 426 3.22 13.11 -29.54
C GLY A 426 3.55 13.38 -28.06
N ALA A 427 4.57 14.20 -27.82
CA ALA A 427 5.13 14.48 -26.48
C ALA A 427 4.17 15.23 -25.53
N ASP A 428 3.12 15.84 -26.05
CA ASP A 428 2.18 16.71 -25.32
C ASP A 428 0.93 15.97 -24.80
N THR A 429 1.05 14.69 -24.41
CA THR A 429 -0.05 13.97 -23.74
C THR A 429 -0.03 14.25 -22.23
N PRO A 430 -1.17 14.19 -21.52
CA PRO A 430 -1.19 14.38 -20.07
C PRO A 430 -0.26 13.41 -19.33
N ASP A 431 0.21 13.84 -18.15
CA ASP A 431 1.31 13.16 -17.45
C ASP A 431 0.87 11.87 -16.73
N THR A 432 -0.35 11.82 -16.21
CA THR A 432 -0.86 10.69 -15.42
C THR A 432 -1.99 9.95 -16.13
N ASP A 433 -2.11 8.66 -15.83
CA ASP A 433 -3.16 7.81 -16.40
C ASP A 433 -4.55 8.33 -16.03
N ARG A 434 -4.73 8.77 -14.78
CA ARG A 434 -5.98 9.39 -14.31
C ARG A 434 -6.40 10.56 -15.19
N MET A 435 -5.47 11.47 -15.50
CA MET A 435 -5.78 12.63 -16.34
C MET A 435 -6.17 12.22 -17.75
N ILE A 436 -5.43 11.30 -18.37
CA ILE A 436 -5.74 10.79 -19.71
C ILE A 436 -7.15 10.22 -19.74
N LEU A 437 -7.46 9.33 -18.78
CA LEU A 437 -8.74 8.65 -18.71
C LEU A 437 -9.90 9.61 -18.37
N GLN A 438 -9.67 10.59 -17.50
CA GLN A 438 -10.66 11.63 -17.18
C GLN A 438 -11.05 12.42 -18.43
N TRP A 439 -10.07 12.84 -19.22
CA TRP A 439 -10.29 13.60 -20.46
C TRP A 439 -10.95 12.78 -21.55
N VAL A 440 -10.48 11.55 -21.76
CA VAL A 440 -11.09 10.61 -22.73
C VAL A 440 -12.54 10.35 -22.36
N SER A 441 -12.83 10.09 -21.09
CA SER A 441 -14.19 9.86 -20.63
C SER A 441 -15.11 11.07 -20.79
N LEU A 442 -14.60 12.30 -20.61
CA LEU A 442 -15.38 13.52 -20.82
C LEU A 442 -15.71 13.74 -22.32
N ARG A 443 -14.74 13.51 -23.19
CA ARG A 443 -14.87 13.68 -24.65
C ARG A 443 -15.80 12.63 -25.25
N GLU A 444 -15.54 11.37 -24.94
CA GLU A 444 -16.22 10.21 -25.51
C GLU A 444 -17.44 9.77 -24.68
N ARG A 445 -18.04 10.70 -23.93
CA ARG A 445 -19.15 10.43 -22.99
C ARG A 445 -20.32 9.63 -23.58
N THR A 446 -20.57 9.78 -24.88
CA THR A 446 -21.61 9.04 -25.61
C THR A 446 -21.22 7.60 -25.92
N LYS A 447 -19.93 7.33 -26.16
CA LYS A 447 -19.40 5.98 -26.45
C LYS A 447 -18.94 5.24 -25.20
N LEU A 448 -18.63 5.97 -24.12
CA LEU A 448 -18.14 5.45 -22.85
C LEU A 448 -19.08 5.92 -21.71
N PRO A 449 -20.28 5.35 -21.58
CA PRO A 449 -21.17 5.67 -20.46
C PRO A 449 -20.61 5.19 -19.11
N VAL A 450 -20.95 5.90 -18.02
CA VAL A 450 -20.66 5.42 -16.66
C VAL A 450 -21.69 4.38 -16.19
N PRO A 451 -21.32 3.44 -15.31
CA PRO A 451 -19.97 3.22 -14.80
C PRO A 451 -19.10 2.51 -15.85
N TRP A 452 -17.81 2.84 -15.88
CA TRP A 452 -16.83 2.16 -16.74
C TRP A 452 -15.54 1.86 -15.97
N ALA A 453 -14.78 0.88 -16.46
CA ALA A 453 -13.44 0.56 -15.95
C ALA A 453 -12.47 0.18 -17.09
N VAL A 454 -11.18 0.36 -16.85
CA VAL A 454 -10.09 -0.24 -17.65
C VAL A 454 -10.01 -1.73 -17.31
N MET A 455 -9.74 -2.59 -18.28
CA MET A 455 -9.49 -4.02 -18.01
C MET A 455 -8.46 -4.20 -16.89
N GLU A 456 -8.64 -5.21 -16.06
CA GLU A 456 -7.68 -5.51 -15.01
C GLU A 456 -6.38 -6.07 -15.58
N TYR A 457 -5.26 -5.61 -15.01
CA TYR A 457 -3.92 -6.07 -15.36
C TYR A 457 -3.04 -6.19 -14.11
N ASP A 458 -2.06 -7.08 -14.18
CA ASP A 458 -1.13 -7.38 -13.09
C ASP A 458 -0.35 -6.15 -12.65
N THR A 459 -0.22 -5.97 -11.34
CA THR A 459 0.59 -4.87 -10.79
C THR A 459 2.09 -5.03 -11.06
N ALA A 460 2.55 -6.22 -11.47
CA ALA A 460 3.92 -6.45 -11.93
C ALA A 460 4.35 -5.52 -13.08
N PHE A 461 3.40 -5.12 -13.94
CA PHE A 461 3.65 -4.18 -15.03
C PHE A 461 4.23 -2.84 -14.55
N LYS A 462 3.99 -2.41 -13.30
CA LYS A 462 4.59 -1.18 -12.74
C LYS A 462 6.12 -1.16 -12.87
N THR A 463 6.75 -2.33 -12.81
CA THR A 463 8.20 -2.50 -12.88
C THR A 463 8.69 -3.11 -14.19
N THR A 464 7.78 -3.51 -15.10
CA THR A 464 8.14 -4.14 -16.36
C THR A 464 8.30 -3.09 -17.45
N VAL A 465 9.37 -3.21 -18.24
CA VAL A 465 9.64 -2.37 -19.40
C VAL A 465 9.97 -3.23 -20.63
N PRO A 466 9.84 -2.70 -21.85
CA PRO A 466 10.42 -3.34 -23.04
C PRO A 466 11.92 -3.64 -22.83
N HIS A 467 12.42 -4.68 -23.51
CA HIS A 467 13.81 -5.09 -23.38
C HIS A 467 14.80 -3.93 -23.63
N PHE A 468 15.78 -3.75 -22.74
CA PHE A 468 16.72 -2.62 -22.83
C PHE A 468 17.48 -2.55 -24.16
N ASN A 469 17.85 -3.69 -24.73
CA ASN A 469 18.57 -3.76 -26.01
C ASN A 469 17.65 -3.90 -27.23
N GLY A 470 16.33 -3.77 -27.06
CA GLY A 470 15.40 -3.84 -28.18
C GLY A 470 15.28 -5.24 -28.83
N VAL A 471 15.54 -6.32 -28.07
CA VAL A 471 15.29 -7.70 -28.52
C VAL A 471 13.79 -8.01 -28.45
N SER A 472 13.15 -8.13 -29.62
CA SER A 472 11.70 -8.33 -29.76
C SER A 472 11.18 -9.51 -28.95
N GLY A 473 10.05 -9.31 -28.27
CA GLY A 473 9.39 -10.34 -27.45
C GLY A 473 9.97 -10.53 -26.04
N LEU A 474 11.12 -9.91 -25.73
CA LEU A 474 11.69 -9.91 -24.38
C LEU A 474 11.27 -8.66 -23.58
N ILE A 475 11.33 -8.78 -22.25
CA ILE A 475 11.13 -7.67 -21.31
C ILE A 475 12.33 -7.53 -20.38
N SER A 476 12.42 -6.36 -19.74
CA SER A 476 13.37 -6.06 -18.67
C SER A 476 12.64 -5.45 -17.45
N GLY A 477 13.33 -5.38 -16.32
CA GLY A 477 12.84 -4.70 -15.12
C GLY A 477 13.36 -3.27 -15.00
N ALA A 478 12.50 -2.30 -14.74
CA ALA A 478 12.83 -0.87 -14.77
C ALA A 478 13.98 -0.47 -13.82
N ARG A 479 14.13 -1.18 -12.69
CA ARG A 479 15.18 -0.93 -11.70
C ARG A 479 15.93 -2.22 -11.41
N ARG A 480 17.27 -2.19 -11.53
CA ARG A 480 18.15 -3.37 -11.34
C ARG A 480 17.74 -4.60 -12.16
N ASN A 481 17.03 -4.38 -13.26
CA ASN A 481 16.43 -5.45 -14.07
C ASN A 481 15.45 -6.36 -13.31
N GLN A 482 14.85 -5.87 -12.22
CA GLN A 482 13.90 -6.65 -11.40
C GLN A 482 12.46 -6.38 -11.82
N VAL A 483 11.68 -7.47 -11.93
CA VAL A 483 10.23 -7.41 -12.12
C VAL A 483 9.58 -7.84 -10.81
N SER A 484 8.75 -6.96 -10.25
CA SER A 484 8.02 -7.15 -9.00
C SER A 484 7.17 -8.43 -9.00
N LEU A 485 6.67 -8.77 -7.81
CA LEU A 485 5.90 -9.99 -7.58
C LEU A 485 4.65 -10.02 -8.48
N ASN A 486 4.62 -10.98 -9.40
CA ASN A 486 3.49 -11.20 -10.31
C ASN A 486 2.37 -11.98 -9.63
N SER A 487 1.18 -11.98 -10.25
CA SER A 487 0.03 -12.81 -9.87
C SER A 487 -0.41 -12.66 -8.41
N THR A 488 -0.23 -11.45 -7.85
CA THR A 488 -0.57 -11.15 -6.45
C THR A 488 -1.69 -10.12 -6.37
N PHE A 489 -1.55 -9.01 -7.08
CA PHE A 489 -2.59 -8.00 -7.24
C PHE A 489 -2.80 -7.67 -8.71
N VAL A 490 -4.06 -7.50 -9.09
CA VAL A 490 -4.45 -6.82 -10.33
C VAL A 490 -5.00 -5.45 -10.01
N LYS A 491 -4.88 -4.50 -10.94
CA LYS A 491 -5.37 -3.14 -10.79
C LYS A 491 -6.20 -2.69 -11.97
N SER A 492 -7.02 -1.66 -11.74
CA SER A 492 -7.84 -1.02 -12.75
C SER A 492 -8.16 0.43 -12.37
N TYR A 493 -8.47 1.24 -13.38
CA TYR A 493 -9.04 2.57 -13.22
C TYR A 493 -10.53 2.53 -13.53
N PHE A 494 -11.34 3.30 -12.81
CA PHE A 494 -12.79 3.30 -12.98
C PHE A 494 -13.41 4.68 -12.74
N GLN A 495 -14.62 4.87 -13.25
CA GLN A 495 -15.46 6.05 -13.00
C GLN A 495 -16.92 5.60 -12.84
N LEU A 496 -17.60 6.10 -11.81
CA LEU A 496 -18.91 5.57 -11.42
C LEU A 496 -20.10 6.44 -11.82
N SER A 497 -19.96 7.76 -11.82
CA SER A 497 -21.12 8.65 -11.82
C SER A 497 -20.98 9.82 -12.78
N GLU A 498 -22.12 10.27 -13.28
CA GLU A 498 -22.31 11.49 -14.05
C GLU A 498 -23.59 12.17 -13.56
N ALA A 499 -23.66 13.49 -13.67
CA ALA A 499 -24.85 14.23 -13.28
C ALA A 499 -25.94 14.07 -14.32
N GLY A 500 -27.16 13.73 -13.89
CA GLY A 500 -28.29 13.54 -14.80
C GLY A 500 -28.68 14.81 -15.57
N SER A 501 -28.46 16.00 -14.99
CA SER A 501 -28.75 17.29 -15.64
C SER A 501 -27.70 17.72 -16.65
N GLU A 502 -26.45 17.25 -16.49
CA GLU A 502 -25.33 17.69 -17.31
C GLU A 502 -24.30 16.55 -17.47
N PRO A 503 -24.36 15.76 -18.56
CA PRO A 503 -23.46 14.62 -18.78
C PRO A 503 -21.97 14.98 -18.86
N ASN A 504 -21.63 16.26 -18.98
CA ASN A 504 -20.26 16.76 -18.91
C ASN A 504 -19.72 16.74 -17.47
N LEU A 505 -20.59 16.78 -16.46
CA LEU A 505 -20.22 16.71 -15.06
C LEU A 505 -20.12 15.26 -14.62
N ARG A 506 -18.92 14.68 -14.78
CA ARG A 506 -18.61 13.29 -14.43
C ARG A 506 -17.73 13.24 -13.18
N SER A 507 -17.85 12.17 -12.41
CA SER A 507 -17.05 11.97 -11.21
C SER A 507 -15.56 11.85 -11.53
N ASN A 508 -14.71 11.90 -10.51
CA ASN A 508 -13.29 11.62 -10.71
C ASN A 508 -13.07 10.17 -11.16
N VAL A 509 -12.07 9.96 -12.01
CA VAL A 509 -11.48 8.65 -12.26
C VAL A 509 -10.67 8.25 -11.03
N LEU A 510 -11.01 7.10 -10.48
CA LEU A 510 -10.36 6.49 -9.32
C LEU A 510 -9.57 5.26 -9.76
N LEU A 511 -8.72 4.75 -8.88
CA LEU A 511 -7.98 3.51 -9.07
C LEU A 511 -8.35 2.53 -7.97
N TYR A 512 -8.45 1.25 -8.32
CA TYR A 512 -8.40 0.18 -7.34
C TYR A 512 -7.34 -0.84 -7.71
N ASP A 513 -6.87 -1.57 -6.71
CA ASP A 513 -6.25 -2.87 -6.87
C ASP A 513 -6.97 -3.91 -6.01
N ARG A 514 -6.94 -5.16 -6.45
CA ARG A 514 -7.55 -6.27 -5.72
C ARG A 514 -6.63 -7.47 -5.67
N LEU A 515 -6.78 -8.25 -4.61
CA LEU A 515 -6.09 -9.51 -4.47
C LEU A 515 -6.50 -10.49 -5.59
N VAL A 516 -5.52 -11.22 -6.12
CA VAL A 516 -5.72 -12.30 -7.09
C VAL A 516 -6.22 -13.55 -6.35
N HIS A 517 -7.23 -14.21 -6.90
CA HIS A 517 -7.86 -15.40 -6.33
C HIS A 517 -7.60 -16.67 -7.18
N PRO A 518 -7.12 -17.76 -6.56
CA PRO A 518 -6.97 -19.05 -7.22
C PRO A 518 -8.30 -19.59 -7.75
N GLY A 519 -8.29 -20.22 -8.92
CA GLY A 519 -9.47 -20.73 -9.62
C GLY A 519 -10.32 -19.66 -10.32
N ILE A 520 -9.97 -18.37 -10.19
CA ILE A 520 -10.65 -17.25 -10.88
C ILE A 520 -9.68 -16.55 -11.84
N ASP A 521 -8.52 -16.15 -11.32
CA ASP A 521 -7.57 -15.31 -12.05
C ASP A 521 -6.44 -16.11 -12.72
N ASP A 522 -6.29 -17.39 -12.37
CA ASP A 522 -5.20 -18.28 -12.80
C ASP A 522 -5.54 -19.10 -14.06
N GLN A 523 -6.59 -18.73 -14.78
CA GLN A 523 -7.04 -19.41 -15.99
C GLN A 523 -6.14 -19.07 -17.19
N GLU A 524 -6.03 -19.98 -18.15
CA GLU A 524 -5.24 -19.74 -19.38
C GLU A 524 -5.77 -18.55 -20.20
N SER A 525 -7.09 -18.27 -20.13
CA SER A 525 -7.73 -17.15 -20.81
C SER A 525 -7.42 -15.78 -20.18
N THR A 526 -6.93 -15.75 -18.94
CA THR A 526 -6.67 -14.53 -18.16
C THR A 526 -5.21 -14.38 -17.76
N THR A 527 -4.35 -15.33 -18.14
CA THR A 527 -2.92 -15.32 -17.81
C THR A 527 -2.06 -15.24 -19.07
N PHE A 528 -0.91 -14.59 -18.94
CA PHE A 528 0.04 -14.40 -20.02
C PHE A 528 1.47 -14.59 -19.51
N VAL A 529 2.36 -15.14 -20.33
CA VAL A 529 3.77 -15.33 -19.98
C VAL A 529 4.62 -14.32 -20.75
N LEU A 530 5.25 -13.42 -20.02
CA LEU A 530 6.30 -12.54 -20.51
C LEU A 530 7.66 -13.24 -20.38
N LYS A 531 8.57 -12.96 -21.32
CA LYS A 531 9.92 -13.52 -21.34
C LYS A 531 10.92 -12.48 -20.82
N HIS A 532 11.40 -12.67 -19.60
CA HIS A 532 12.28 -11.72 -18.92
C HIS A 532 13.74 -12.11 -19.07
N ASP A 533 14.50 -11.24 -19.72
CA ASP A 533 15.95 -11.36 -19.72
C ASP A 533 16.54 -10.84 -18.39
N TYR A 534 16.40 -11.61 -17.31
CA TYR A 534 16.92 -11.21 -15.99
C TYR A 534 18.46 -11.25 -15.93
N GLY A 535 19.06 -12.26 -16.55
CA GLY A 535 20.50 -12.54 -16.48
C GLY A 535 21.35 -11.87 -17.56
N ASN A 536 20.76 -11.03 -18.42
CA ASN A 536 21.37 -10.56 -19.67
C ASN A 536 21.80 -11.74 -20.57
N LYS A 537 20.95 -12.77 -20.65
CA LYS A 537 21.03 -13.96 -21.50
C LYS A 537 19.74 -14.09 -22.31
N PRO A 538 19.59 -13.33 -23.41
CA PRO A 538 18.40 -13.33 -24.26
C PRO A 538 18.00 -14.71 -24.79
N GLU A 539 18.95 -15.64 -24.91
CA GLU A 539 18.76 -17.01 -25.37
C GLU A 539 18.03 -17.92 -24.36
N ASP A 540 17.95 -17.52 -23.09
CA ASP A 540 17.35 -18.31 -22.01
C ASP A 540 16.57 -17.42 -21.00
N PRO A 541 15.47 -16.77 -21.45
CA PRO A 541 14.71 -15.85 -20.63
C PRO A 541 13.88 -16.57 -19.55
N GLU A 542 13.68 -15.90 -18.42
CA GLU A 542 12.81 -16.37 -17.35
C GLU A 542 11.33 -16.09 -17.66
N ASP A 543 10.45 -16.99 -17.22
CA ASP A 543 9.01 -16.84 -17.41
C ASP A 543 8.40 -15.97 -16.31
N VAL A 544 7.77 -14.87 -16.70
CA VAL A 544 6.95 -14.02 -15.81
C VAL A 544 5.50 -14.20 -16.19
N ARG A 545 4.79 -15.03 -15.42
CA ARG A 545 3.34 -15.24 -15.58
C ARG A 545 2.58 -14.06 -14.98
N VAL A 546 1.87 -13.29 -15.78
CA VAL A 546 1.06 -12.13 -15.35
C VAL A 546 -0.42 -12.38 -15.58
N VAL A 547 -1.27 -11.76 -14.78
CA VAL A 547 -2.72 -11.72 -15.02
C VAL A 547 -3.06 -10.54 -15.93
N LEU A 548 -3.84 -10.78 -16.99
CA LEU A 548 -4.25 -9.76 -17.95
C LEU A 548 -5.61 -10.12 -18.55
N TYR A 549 -6.62 -9.28 -18.32
CA TYR A 549 -7.96 -9.45 -18.87
C TYR A 549 -8.10 -8.84 -20.28
N ASP A 550 -7.26 -9.27 -21.22
CA ASP A 550 -7.33 -8.86 -22.62
C ASP A 550 -8.51 -9.53 -23.32
N ARG A 551 -9.57 -8.75 -23.61
CA ARG A 551 -10.83 -9.21 -24.26
C ARG A 551 -11.58 -10.35 -23.57
N ALA A 552 -11.03 -10.94 -22.50
CA ALA A 552 -11.71 -11.92 -21.67
C ALA A 552 -12.84 -11.29 -20.85
N GLU A 553 -13.91 -12.03 -20.57
CA GLU A 553 -14.91 -11.62 -19.60
C GLU A 553 -14.28 -11.56 -18.19
N ASN A 554 -14.68 -10.55 -17.42
CA ASN A 554 -14.20 -10.36 -16.07
C ASN A 554 -15.39 -10.14 -15.14
N ALA A 555 -16.00 -11.26 -14.73
CA ALA A 555 -17.14 -11.22 -13.82
C ALA A 555 -16.78 -10.56 -12.47
N MET A 556 -15.53 -10.69 -12.02
CA MET A 556 -15.07 -10.09 -10.76
C MET A 556 -15.05 -8.57 -10.85
N GLN A 557 -14.48 -8.02 -11.94
CA GLN A 557 -14.53 -6.58 -12.21
C GLN A 557 -15.97 -6.08 -12.40
N GLU A 558 -16.83 -6.83 -13.11
CA GLU A 558 -18.26 -6.50 -13.24
C GLU A 558 -18.95 -6.42 -11.88
N PHE A 559 -18.69 -7.40 -11.00
CA PHE A 559 -19.18 -7.41 -9.63
C PHE A 559 -18.71 -6.17 -8.86
N ILE A 560 -17.41 -5.89 -8.87
CA ILE A 560 -16.82 -4.74 -8.16
C ILE A 560 -17.44 -3.43 -8.64
N VAL A 561 -17.47 -3.19 -9.94
CA VAL A 561 -17.96 -1.93 -10.51
C VAL A 561 -19.47 -1.75 -10.23
N THR A 562 -20.25 -2.83 -10.30
CA THR A 562 -21.69 -2.79 -9.99
C THR A 562 -21.97 -2.53 -8.51
N VAL A 563 -21.22 -3.17 -7.61
CA VAL A 563 -21.30 -2.92 -6.17
C VAL A 563 -20.86 -1.49 -5.84
N PHE A 564 -19.74 -1.03 -6.40
CA PHE A 564 -19.23 0.33 -6.22
C PHE A 564 -20.23 1.39 -6.69
N LYS A 565 -20.89 1.15 -7.83
CA LYS A 565 -21.97 2.02 -8.31
C LYS A 565 -23.15 2.07 -7.34
N SER A 566 -23.45 0.98 -6.65
CA SER A 566 -24.50 0.92 -5.62
C SER A 566 -24.08 1.55 -4.29
N MET A 567 -22.76 1.71 -4.07
CA MET A 567 -22.16 2.31 -2.88
C MET A 567 -21.89 3.81 -3.00
N THR A 568 -22.30 4.47 -4.09
CA THR A 568 -22.13 5.93 -4.27
C THR A 568 -23.47 6.66 -4.07
N SER A 569 -23.42 7.98 -3.86
CA SER A 569 -24.62 8.83 -3.86
C SER A 569 -24.36 10.13 -4.61
N ALA A 570 -25.35 10.57 -5.40
CA ALA A 570 -25.35 11.87 -6.04
C ALA A 570 -25.90 12.99 -5.13
N SER A 571 -26.52 12.64 -3.99
CA SER A 571 -27.13 13.62 -3.09
C SER A 571 -26.13 14.35 -2.20
N ILE A 572 -24.93 13.79 -2.03
CA ILE A 572 -23.85 14.35 -1.21
C ILE A 572 -22.71 14.71 -2.17
N PRO A 573 -22.37 16.00 -2.36
CA PRO A 573 -21.35 16.43 -3.31
C PRO A 573 -19.98 15.77 -3.08
N GLU A 574 -19.55 15.61 -1.83
CA GLU A 574 -18.27 14.97 -1.47
C GLU A 574 -18.25 13.47 -1.80
N LEU A 575 -19.42 12.86 -1.97
CA LEU A 575 -19.58 11.43 -2.26
C LEU A 575 -19.77 11.16 -3.76
N PHE A 576 -19.84 12.21 -4.60
CA PHE A 576 -20.15 12.08 -6.02
C PHE A 576 -19.11 11.22 -6.77
N GLY A 577 -19.48 9.95 -7.00
CA GLY A 577 -18.62 8.92 -7.59
C GLY A 577 -17.49 8.43 -6.68
N HIS A 578 -17.58 8.71 -5.38
CA HIS A 578 -16.77 8.08 -4.35
C HIS A 578 -17.58 7.00 -3.60
N LEU A 579 -16.91 6.16 -2.81
CA LEU A 579 -17.54 5.06 -2.09
C LEU A 579 -17.99 5.49 -0.69
N LYS A 580 -19.27 5.31 -0.41
CA LYS A 580 -19.89 5.69 0.87
C LYS A 580 -19.27 4.95 2.06
N PRO A 581 -18.92 3.65 1.99
CA PRO A 581 -18.23 2.98 3.09
C PRO A 581 -16.92 3.69 3.51
N LEU A 582 -16.06 4.05 2.55
CA LEU A 582 -14.80 4.75 2.84
C LEU A 582 -15.05 6.18 3.33
N TYR A 583 -16.04 6.86 2.76
CA TYR A 583 -16.46 8.17 3.27
C TYR A 583 -16.92 8.10 4.73
N ILE A 584 -17.70 7.09 5.11
CA ILE A 584 -18.13 6.91 6.51
C ILE A 584 -16.93 6.63 7.41
N ALA A 585 -16.01 5.74 6.99
CA ALA A 585 -14.79 5.44 7.75
C ALA A 585 -13.95 6.71 7.96
N ASP A 586 -13.73 7.53 6.92
CA ASP A 586 -13.07 8.85 7.01
C ASP A 586 -13.76 9.78 8.01
N LYS A 587 -15.10 9.81 8.04
CA LYS A 587 -15.85 10.63 9.00
C LYS A 587 -15.71 10.15 10.44
N VAL A 588 -15.73 8.83 10.66
CA VAL A 588 -15.49 8.24 11.99
C VAL A 588 -14.06 8.56 12.44
N ALA A 589 -13.08 8.39 11.56
CA ALA A 589 -11.69 8.70 11.84
C ALA A 589 -11.50 10.20 12.18
N LYS A 590 -12.13 11.11 11.42
CA LYS A 590 -12.12 12.55 11.70
C LYS A 590 -12.82 12.94 13.01
N PHE A 591 -13.87 12.23 13.38
CA PHE A 591 -14.54 12.42 14.66
C PHE A 591 -13.58 12.11 15.82
N TYR A 592 -12.99 10.91 15.82
CA TYR A 592 -12.04 10.51 16.86
C TYR A 592 -10.77 11.36 16.87
N TYR A 593 -10.26 11.77 15.70
CA TYR A 593 -9.21 12.77 15.60
C TYR A 593 -9.55 14.03 16.42
N GLY A 594 -10.78 14.54 16.29
CA GLY A 594 -11.26 15.70 17.04
C GLY A 594 -11.34 15.46 18.55
N GLU A 595 -11.76 14.26 18.98
CA GLU A 595 -11.75 13.88 20.41
C GLU A 595 -10.33 13.80 20.97
N PHE A 596 -9.43 13.10 20.28
CA PHE A 596 -8.04 12.94 20.72
C PHE A 596 -7.29 14.27 20.75
N LYS A 597 -7.50 15.12 19.75
CA LYS A 597 -6.95 16.47 19.74
C LYS A 597 -7.33 17.23 21.02
N ARG A 598 -8.61 17.19 21.42
CA ARG A 598 -9.07 17.81 22.68
C ARG A 598 -8.41 17.21 23.92
N VAL A 599 -8.20 15.90 23.95
CA VAL A 599 -7.52 15.21 25.06
C VAL A 599 -6.06 15.67 25.18
N VAL A 600 -5.34 15.75 24.06
CA VAL A 600 -3.93 16.19 24.03
C VAL A 600 -3.81 17.65 24.42
N GLU A 601 -4.63 18.53 23.85
CA GLU A 601 -4.66 19.96 24.22
C GLU A 601 -4.96 20.15 25.71
N SER A 602 -5.93 19.40 26.25
CA SER A 602 -6.26 19.43 27.68
C SER A 602 -5.12 18.93 28.56
N THR A 603 -4.38 17.92 28.10
CA THR A 603 -3.19 17.40 28.78
C THR A 603 -2.09 18.46 28.82
N GLY A 604 -1.87 19.17 27.72
CA GLY A 604 -0.94 20.31 27.67
C GLY A 604 -1.28 21.38 28.73
N VAL A 605 -2.56 21.79 28.80
CA VAL A 605 -3.04 22.75 29.82
C VAL A 605 -2.85 22.21 31.24
N TRP A 606 -3.11 20.92 31.47
CA TRP A 606 -2.91 20.30 32.78
C TRP A 606 -1.44 20.30 33.19
N LEU A 607 -0.52 19.97 32.27
CA LEU A 607 0.93 20.01 32.49
C LEU A 607 1.39 21.43 32.87
N SER A 608 0.91 22.47 32.18
CA SER A 608 1.30 23.86 32.48
C SER A 608 0.83 24.35 33.85
N ARG A 609 -0.27 23.76 34.37
CA ARG A 609 -0.91 24.17 35.63
C ARG A 609 -0.43 23.37 36.84
N LYS A 610 0.33 22.29 36.66
CA LYS A 610 0.92 21.48 37.73
C LYS A 610 2.20 22.15 38.26
N PRO A 611 2.23 22.65 39.51
CA PRO A 611 3.38 23.42 40.02
C PRO A 611 4.71 22.66 39.96
N GLU A 612 4.70 21.37 40.30
CA GLU A 612 5.88 20.49 40.29
C GLU A 612 6.46 20.26 38.88
N LEU A 613 5.62 20.31 37.84
CA LEU A 613 6.03 20.15 36.45
C LEU A 613 6.36 21.49 35.80
N ARG A 614 5.74 22.59 36.26
CA ARG A 614 5.91 23.93 35.71
C ARG A 614 7.33 24.46 35.86
N ASP A 615 7.98 24.21 37.00
CA ASP A 615 9.37 24.63 37.21
C ASP A 615 10.31 23.87 36.26
N PHE A 616 10.05 22.58 36.01
CA PHE A 616 10.80 21.75 35.07
C PHE A 616 10.56 22.16 33.60
N LEU A 617 9.30 22.41 33.22
CA LEU A 617 8.90 22.88 31.88
C LEU A 617 9.46 24.27 31.55
N PHE A 618 9.64 25.14 32.54
CA PHE A 618 10.22 26.48 32.35
C PHE A 618 11.69 26.43 31.88
N TYR A 619 12.46 25.46 32.35
CA TYR A 619 13.87 25.29 31.96
C TYR A 619 14.05 24.53 30.64
N LEU A 620 13.04 23.77 30.24
CA LEU A 620 13.03 22.94 29.04
C LEU A 620 12.47 23.66 27.81
N SER A 621 11.42 24.48 27.97
CA SER A 621 10.81 25.24 26.86
C SER A 621 11.79 26.12 26.07
N THR A 622 11.73 26.03 24.74
CA THR A 622 12.59 26.81 23.87
C THR A 622 12.27 28.30 23.96
N PHE A 623 13.23 29.16 23.63
CA PHE A 623 13.00 30.61 23.61
C PHE A 623 11.87 31.02 22.65
N ARG A 624 11.65 30.26 21.58
CA ARG A 624 10.61 30.53 20.57
C ARG A 624 9.20 30.23 21.06
N GLU A 625 9.00 29.14 21.78
CA GLU A 625 7.68 28.80 22.34
C GLU A 625 7.24 29.82 23.39
N ARG A 626 8.17 30.19 24.28
CA ARG A 626 7.92 31.28 25.24
C ARG A 626 7.53 32.56 24.52
N ARG A 627 8.25 32.90 23.44
CA ARG A 627 7.94 34.09 22.64
C ARG A 627 6.58 33.99 21.94
N ALA A 628 6.23 32.84 21.37
CA ALA A 628 4.95 32.61 20.73
C ALA A 628 3.79 32.71 21.73
N GLU A 629 3.93 32.15 22.93
CA GLU A 629 2.98 32.31 24.04
C GLU A 629 2.80 33.79 24.39
N TYR A 630 3.90 34.55 24.55
CA TYR A 630 3.83 35.98 24.83
C TYR A 630 3.18 36.78 23.68
N GLU A 631 3.44 36.44 22.42
CA GLU A 631 2.85 37.09 21.24
C GLU A 631 1.36 36.74 21.08
N GLN A 632 0.96 35.50 21.38
CA GLN A 632 -0.42 35.04 21.30
C GLN A 632 -1.27 35.60 22.44
N THR A 633 -0.70 35.72 23.64
CA THR A 633 -1.32 36.41 24.78
C THR A 633 -1.53 37.89 24.45
N ARG A 634 -0.55 38.56 23.82
CA ARG A 634 -0.74 39.95 23.34
C ARG A 634 -1.90 40.11 22.35
N ARG A 635 -2.09 39.16 21.43
CA ARG A 635 -3.18 39.19 20.44
C ARG A 635 -4.57 38.90 21.00
N THR A 636 -4.65 38.30 22.19
CA THR A 636 -5.93 37.99 22.86
C THR A 636 -6.27 38.97 23.97
N THR A 637 -5.34 39.87 24.33
CA THR A 637 -5.52 40.91 25.36
C THR A 637 -5.63 42.33 24.76
N GLU A 638 -5.62 42.46 23.43
CA GLU A 638 -6.14 43.61 22.67
C GLU A 638 -7.51 43.24 22.08
#